data_AF-A0A2U3VKB3-F1
#
_entry.id   AF-A0A2U3VKB3-F1
#
_cell.length_a   1.000
_cell.length_b   1.000
_cell.length_c   1.000
_cell.angle_alpha   90.00
_cell.angle_beta   90.00
_cell.angle_gamma   90.00
#
_symmetry.space_group_name_H-M   'P 1'
#
loop_
_entity.id
_entity.type
_entity.pdbx_description
1 polymer ?
#
loop_
_entity_poly.entity_id
_entity_poly.type
_entity_poly.pdbx_seq_one_letter_code
_entity_poly.pdbx_strand_id
1 'polypeptide(L)'
;MDLRTAVYNAARDGKLQLLQKLLSGRSREELDELTGEVAGGGTPLLIAARYGHLDVVEYLVDRCGASVEAGGSVHFDGETIEGAPPLWAASAAGHLDVVRSLLRRGASVNRTTRTNSTPLRAACFDGHLEVVRYLVGEHQADLEVANRHGHTCLMISCYKGHREIARYLLEQGAQVNRRSAKGNTALHDCAESGSLEILQLLLGCNARMERDGYGMTPLLAASVTGHTNIVEYLIQEQPAGEEVRRGLSGEGPSASGPGGRGCAQPQGALCCGSSPEEPLSDSYESCCPTSREAAVEALELLGATYVDKKRDLLGALKHWRRAMELRHQGGAYLPKPEPPQLVLAYDYSREVNTTEELEALITDPDEMRMQALLIRERILGPSHPDTSYYIRYRGAVYADSGNFERCIRLWKYALDMQQSNLEPLSPMTASSFLSFAELFSYVLQDRAAKGSLGTQIGFADLMGVLCKGVREVERALQLPKEPGDSAQFTKALAIILHLLYLLEKVECTPDQEHLKHQTVYRLLKCAPRGKNGFTPLHMAVDKDTTNVGRYPVGRFPSLQVVKVLLDCGADPDSRDFDNNTPLHIAAQNNCPGIMNALIEAGAHMDATNAFKKTAYELLDEKLLAKSTIQPFNYVTLQCLAARALDKNKIPYKGFIPEELEAFIELH
;
A
#
# COMPACT_ATOMS: atom_id res chain seq x y z
N MET A 1 -38.07 -4.66 -8.83
CA MET A 1 -37.21 -3.96 -7.85
C MET A 1 -37.81 -4.25 -6.49
N ASP A 2 -37.04 -4.78 -5.55
CA ASP A 2 -37.56 -5.02 -4.21
C ASP A 2 -37.92 -3.69 -3.52
N LEU A 3 -38.79 -3.75 -2.51
CA LEU A 3 -39.30 -2.55 -1.83
C LEU A 3 -38.17 -1.77 -1.14
N ARG A 4 -37.17 -2.47 -0.59
CA ARG A 4 -36.02 -1.90 0.09
C ARG A 4 -35.15 -1.06 -0.86
N THR A 5 -34.88 -1.55 -2.05
CA THR A 5 -34.17 -0.83 -3.11
C THR A 5 -34.98 0.35 -3.61
N ALA A 6 -36.31 0.24 -3.68
CA ALA A 6 -37.17 1.36 -4.04
C ALA A 6 -37.12 2.49 -2.99
N VAL A 7 -37.15 2.16 -1.70
CA VAL A 7 -36.98 3.11 -0.58
C VAL A 7 -35.61 3.78 -0.64
N TYR A 8 -34.54 3.01 -0.81
CA TYR A 8 -33.18 3.53 -0.93
C TYR A 8 -33.02 4.48 -2.14
N ASN A 9 -33.51 4.09 -3.31
CA ASN A 9 -33.45 4.94 -4.50
C ASN A 9 -34.30 6.20 -4.37
N ALA A 10 -35.48 6.10 -3.74
CA ALA A 10 -36.31 7.28 -3.45
C ALA A 10 -35.59 8.26 -2.51
N ALA A 11 -34.90 7.75 -1.48
CA ALA A 11 -34.12 8.58 -0.57
C ALA A 11 -32.88 9.20 -1.25
N ARG A 12 -32.15 8.42 -2.06
CA ARG A 12 -31.01 8.88 -2.86
C ARG A 12 -31.38 10.01 -3.82
N ASP A 13 -32.54 9.89 -4.46
CA ASP A 13 -33.01 10.84 -5.48
C ASP A 13 -33.80 12.02 -4.87
N GLY A 14 -33.95 12.11 -3.55
CA GLY A 14 -34.69 13.20 -2.90
C GLY A 14 -36.21 13.16 -3.09
N LYS A 15 -36.79 11.99 -3.41
CA LYS A 15 -38.21 11.84 -3.76
C LYS A 15 -39.09 11.64 -2.52
N LEU A 16 -39.22 12.67 -1.68
CA LEU A 16 -39.96 12.60 -0.41
C LEU A 16 -41.39 12.07 -0.56
N GLN A 17 -42.16 12.54 -1.53
CA GLN A 17 -43.55 12.10 -1.73
C GLN A 17 -43.65 10.60 -2.05
N LEU A 18 -42.69 10.07 -2.82
CA LEU A 18 -42.65 8.64 -3.12
C LEU A 18 -42.25 7.87 -1.87
N LEU A 19 -41.24 8.33 -1.14
CA LEU A 19 -40.78 7.73 0.11
C LEU A 19 -41.91 7.64 1.15
N GLN A 20 -42.70 8.71 1.29
CA GLN A 20 -43.89 8.75 2.14
C GLN A 20 -44.91 7.69 1.75
N LYS A 21 -45.21 7.52 0.46
CA LYS A 21 -46.12 6.48 -0.03
C LYS A 21 -45.61 5.06 0.23
N LEU A 22 -44.30 4.85 0.14
CA LEU A 22 -43.68 3.54 0.35
C LEU A 22 -43.65 3.12 1.83
N LEU A 23 -43.52 4.11 2.73
CA LEU A 23 -43.32 3.88 4.18
C LEU A 23 -44.56 4.15 5.04
N SER A 24 -45.61 4.80 4.52
CA SER A 24 -46.82 5.12 5.28
C SER A 24 -47.59 3.86 5.71
N GLY A 25 -48.01 3.82 6.98
CA GLY A 25 -48.86 2.74 7.51
C GLY A 25 -48.12 1.44 7.88
N ARG A 26 -46.78 1.46 7.85
CA ARG A 26 -45.92 0.33 8.22
C ARG A 26 -45.72 0.23 9.74
N SER A 27 -45.48 -0.98 10.24
CA SER A 27 -45.08 -1.19 11.65
C SER A 27 -43.67 -0.64 11.91
N ARG A 28 -43.27 -0.52 13.19
CA ARG A 28 -41.91 -0.11 13.53
C ARG A 28 -40.88 -1.11 13.01
N GLU A 29 -41.13 -2.42 13.13
CA GLU A 29 -40.21 -3.45 12.65
C GLU A 29 -40.02 -3.38 11.12
N GLU A 30 -41.12 -3.17 10.37
CA GLU A 30 -41.05 -3.01 8.91
C GLU A 30 -40.26 -1.76 8.51
N LEU A 31 -40.42 -0.65 9.24
CA LEU A 31 -39.67 0.58 9.00
C LEU A 31 -38.17 0.39 9.27
N ASP A 32 -37.82 -0.27 10.36
CA ASP A 32 -36.42 -0.55 10.71
C ASP A 32 -35.76 -1.45 9.65
N GLU A 33 -36.48 -2.44 9.12
CA GLU A 33 -36.00 -3.29 8.03
C GLU A 33 -35.79 -2.50 6.72
N LEU A 34 -36.79 -1.69 6.33
CA LEU A 34 -36.77 -0.94 5.07
C LEU A 34 -35.80 0.25 5.09
N THR A 35 -35.52 0.81 6.27
CA THR A 35 -34.54 1.89 6.46
C THR A 35 -33.14 1.38 6.83
N GLY A 36 -32.97 0.07 6.96
CA GLY A 36 -31.68 -0.59 7.15
C GLY A 36 -30.84 -0.73 5.87
N GLU A 37 -29.71 -1.45 5.97
CA GLU A 37 -28.55 -1.32 5.08
C GLU A 37 -28.61 -1.66 3.57
N VAL A 38 -29.53 -2.37 2.93
CA VAL A 38 -29.49 -2.74 1.47
C VAL A 38 -28.23 -3.45 0.93
N ALA A 39 -28.42 -4.23 -0.14
CA ALA A 39 -27.31 -4.91 -0.82
C ALA A 39 -26.40 -3.87 -1.50
N GLY A 40 -25.15 -3.76 -1.04
CA GLY A 40 -24.20 -2.72 -1.45
C GLY A 40 -23.79 -1.75 -0.34
N GLY A 41 -24.33 -1.90 0.87
CA GLY A 41 -23.77 -1.34 2.10
C GLY A 41 -24.32 0.02 2.56
N GLY A 42 -25.29 0.63 1.88
CA GLY A 42 -25.76 1.99 2.17
C GLY A 42 -27.17 2.07 2.77
N THR A 43 -27.40 2.89 3.81
CA THR A 43 -28.76 3.15 4.32
C THR A 43 -29.47 4.28 3.55
N PRO A 44 -30.81 4.30 3.49
CA PRO A 44 -31.58 5.42 2.92
C PRO A 44 -31.25 6.78 3.57
N LEU A 45 -31.00 6.80 4.89
CA LEU A 45 -30.61 8.03 5.60
C LEU A 45 -29.21 8.49 5.19
N LEU A 46 -28.25 7.56 5.12
CA LEU A 46 -26.88 7.85 4.71
C LEU A 46 -26.82 8.43 3.31
N ILE A 47 -27.54 7.83 2.36
CA ILE A 47 -27.52 8.29 0.98
C ILE A 47 -28.28 9.61 0.79
N ALA A 48 -29.37 9.84 1.52
CA ALA A 48 -30.04 11.13 1.53
C ALA A 48 -29.13 12.24 2.10
N ALA A 49 -28.40 11.93 3.19
CA ALA A 49 -27.45 12.85 3.78
C ALA A 49 -26.27 13.17 2.85
N ARG A 50 -25.74 12.15 2.16
CA ARG A 50 -24.68 12.29 1.14
C ARG A 50 -25.04 13.22 -0.02
N TYR A 51 -26.30 13.25 -0.43
CA TYR A 51 -26.78 14.05 -1.56
C TYR A 51 -27.52 15.34 -1.14
N GLY A 52 -27.60 15.62 0.15
CA GLY A 52 -28.10 16.91 0.65
C GLY A 52 -29.62 17.04 0.70
N HIS A 53 -30.36 15.93 0.70
CA HIS A 53 -31.83 15.94 0.71
C HIS A 53 -32.36 16.14 2.12
N LEU A 54 -32.36 17.40 2.58
CA LEU A 54 -32.72 17.77 3.97
C LEU A 54 -34.11 17.25 4.36
N ASP A 55 -35.11 17.47 3.53
CA ASP A 55 -36.50 17.09 3.78
C ASP A 55 -36.67 15.57 3.92
N VAL A 56 -35.93 14.79 3.12
CA VAL A 56 -35.85 13.33 3.24
C VAL A 56 -35.14 12.91 4.52
N VAL A 57 -34.02 13.55 4.87
CA VAL A 57 -33.28 13.28 6.12
C VAL A 57 -34.19 13.50 7.33
N GLU A 58 -34.89 14.63 7.38
CA GLU A 58 -35.81 14.95 8.47
C GLU A 58 -36.96 13.95 8.54
N TYR A 59 -37.55 13.59 7.40
CA TYR A 59 -38.62 12.59 7.36
C TYR A 59 -38.15 11.21 7.87
N LEU A 60 -37.00 10.72 7.40
CA LEU A 60 -36.47 9.42 7.79
C LEU A 60 -36.17 9.34 9.29
N VAL A 61 -35.61 10.41 9.88
CA VAL A 61 -35.31 10.41 11.32
C VAL A 61 -36.59 10.62 12.14
N ASP A 62 -37.39 11.63 11.83
CA ASP A 62 -38.52 12.04 12.69
C ASP A 62 -39.76 11.14 12.55
N ARG A 63 -39.97 10.55 11.37
CA ARG A 63 -41.16 9.72 11.09
C ARG A 63 -40.84 8.24 11.02
N CYS A 64 -39.67 7.86 10.54
CA CYS A 64 -39.29 6.45 10.43
C CYS A 64 -38.40 5.98 11.57
N GLY A 65 -37.77 6.88 12.34
CA GLY A 65 -36.82 6.54 13.40
C GLY A 65 -35.51 5.96 12.88
N ALA A 66 -35.11 6.31 11.66
CA ALA A 66 -33.82 5.91 11.12
C ALA A 66 -32.69 6.38 12.04
N SER A 67 -31.77 5.48 12.39
CA SER A 67 -30.66 5.78 13.29
C SER A 67 -29.66 6.74 12.63
N VAL A 68 -29.43 7.88 13.28
CA VAL A 68 -28.44 8.90 12.85
C VAL A 68 -26.99 8.41 12.94
N GLU A 69 -26.75 7.29 13.64
CA GLU A 69 -25.43 6.67 13.82
C GLU A 69 -25.18 5.47 12.90
N ALA A 70 -26.17 5.05 12.11
CA ALA A 70 -26.07 3.87 11.25
C ALA A 70 -25.04 4.11 10.13
N GLY A 71 -23.85 3.52 10.30
CA GLY A 71 -22.78 3.57 9.31
C GLY A 71 -23.07 2.68 8.10
N GLY A 72 -22.50 3.05 6.95
CA GLY A 72 -22.57 2.25 5.72
C GLY A 72 -21.48 2.62 4.71
N SER A 73 -21.61 2.12 3.50
CA SER A 73 -20.72 2.35 2.36
C SER A 73 -21.20 3.55 1.54
N VAL A 74 -20.32 4.52 1.32
CA VAL A 74 -20.55 5.69 0.45
C VAL A 74 -19.43 5.85 -0.57
N HIS A 75 -19.74 6.48 -1.70
CA HIS A 75 -18.78 6.67 -2.79
C HIS A 75 -18.40 8.15 -2.93
N PHE A 76 -17.10 8.44 -2.96
CA PHE A 76 -16.52 9.76 -3.23
C PHE A 76 -15.38 9.59 -4.22
N ASP A 77 -15.39 10.34 -5.32
CA ASP A 77 -14.33 10.34 -6.34
C ASP A 77 -13.90 8.95 -6.85
N GLY A 78 -14.85 8.00 -6.93
CA GLY A 78 -14.59 6.62 -7.37
C GLY A 78 -14.10 5.67 -6.27
N GLU A 79 -13.90 6.16 -5.05
CA GLU A 79 -13.49 5.37 -3.88
C GLU A 79 -14.70 5.04 -2.99
N THR A 80 -14.77 3.79 -2.51
CA THR A 80 -15.79 3.34 -1.55
C THR A 80 -15.27 3.51 -0.12
N ILE A 81 -16.02 4.24 0.70
CA ILE A 81 -15.69 4.53 2.10
C ILE A 81 -16.65 3.75 2.98
N GLU A 82 -16.07 2.88 3.81
CA GLU A 82 -16.79 1.94 4.65
C GLU A 82 -17.07 2.48 6.06
N GLY A 83 -18.27 2.16 6.58
CA GLY A 83 -18.70 2.50 7.93
C GLY A 83 -18.91 4.00 8.15
N ALA A 84 -19.19 4.76 7.10
CA ALA A 84 -19.45 6.20 7.19
C ALA A 84 -20.85 6.47 7.78
N PRO A 85 -20.98 7.24 8.89
CA PRO A 85 -22.28 7.68 9.38
C PRO A 85 -22.85 8.83 8.51
N PRO A 86 -24.18 9.08 8.55
CA PRO A 86 -24.83 10.16 7.81
C PRO A 86 -24.19 11.54 8.02
N LEU A 87 -23.79 11.88 9.25
CA LEU A 87 -23.14 13.15 9.56
C LEU A 87 -21.79 13.30 8.84
N TRP A 88 -21.02 12.21 8.77
CA TRP A 88 -19.75 12.18 8.05
C TRP A 88 -19.96 12.42 6.55
N ALA A 89 -20.92 11.73 5.94
CA ALA A 89 -21.21 11.85 4.51
C ALA A 89 -21.73 13.24 4.14
N ALA A 90 -22.61 13.83 4.95
CA ALA A 90 -23.08 15.21 4.76
C ALA A 90 -21.95 16.25 4.91
N SER A 91 -21.04 16.02 5.86
CA SER A 91 -19.89 16.92 6.11
C SER A 91 -18.88 16.87 4.97
N ALA A 92 -18.57 15.67 4.47
CA ALA A 92 -17.73 15.46 3.30
C ALA A 92 -18.33 16.10 2.04
N ALA A 93 -19.65 16.05 1.87
CA ALA A 93 -20.34 16.64 0.72
C ALA A 93 -20.68 18.14 0.88
N GLY A 94 -20.36 18.77 2.01
CA GLY A 94 -20.58 20.19 2.24
C GLY A 94 -22.04 20.60 2.49
N HIS A 95 -22.92 19.65 2.83
CA HIS A 95 -24.34 19.91 3.03
C HIS A 95 -24.63 20.44 4.45
N LEU A 96 -24.30 21.71 4.67
CA LEU A 96 -24.38 22.35 6.00
C LEU A 96 -25.77 22.25 6.65
N ASP A 97 -26.86 22.39 5.90
CA ASP A 97 -28.21 22.29 6.47
C ASP A 97 -28.55 20.87 6.94
N VAL A 98 -28.06 19.85 6.21
CA VAL A 98 -28.16 18.45 6.65
C VAL A 98 -27.30 18.20 7.89
N VAL A 99 -26.06 18.74 7.92
CA VAL A 99 -25.18 18.66 9.10
C VAL A 99 -25.88 19.26 10.33
N ARG A 100 -26.47 20.46 10.20
CA ARG A 100 -27.26 21.10 11.26
C ARG A 100 -28.42 20.22 11.72
N SER A 101 -29.16 19.66 10.77
CA SER A 101 -30.33 18.82 11.02
C SER A 101 -29.99 17.54 11.78
N LEU A 102 -28.91 16.86 11.39
CA LEU A 102 -28.44 15.63 12.02
C LEU A 102 -27.93 15.87 13.46
N LEU A 103 -27.15 16.93 13.69
CA LEU A 103 -26.64 17.28 15.02
C LEU A 103 -27.78 17.66 15.99
N ARG A 104 -28.78 18.41 15.53
CA ARG A 104 -30.00 18.70 16.33
C ARG A 104 -30.78 17.44 16.71
N ARG A 105 -30.61 16.35 15.95
CA ARG A 105 -31.24 15.04 16.18
C ARG A 105 -30.30 14.06 16.90
N GLY A 106 -29.26 14.57 17.54
CA GLY A 106 -28.40 13.80 18.44
C GLY A 106 -27.30 12.98 17.74
N ALA A 107 -26.97 13.28 16.48
CA ALA A 107 -25.80 12.69 15.84
C ALA A 107 -24.52 13.03 16.63
N SER A 108 -23.66 12.05 16.85
CA SER A 108 -22.37 12.25 17.53
C SER A 108 -21.39 12.96 16.59
N VAL A 109 -20.97 14.16 16.99
CA VAL A 109 -20.07 15.02 16.21
C VAL A 109 -18.73 14.33 15.86
N ASN A 110 -18.30 13.38 16.69
CA ASN A 110 -17.02 12.68 16.55
C ASN A 110 -17.16 11.22 16.07
N ARG A 111 -18.35 10.77 15.65
CA ARG A 111 -18.52 9.41 15.11
C ARG A 111 -17.72 9.24 13.81
N THR A 112 -16.89 8.21 13.75
CA THR A 112 -15.94 8.02 12.65
C THR A 112 -16.34 6.95 11.65
N THR A 113 -15.68 6.97 10.50
CA THR A 113 -15.60 5.83 9.56
C THR A 113 -14.73 4.69 10.11
N ARG A 114 -14.62 3.56 9.38
CA ARG A 114 -13.67 2.46 9.70
C ARG A 114 -12.20 2.88 9.69
N THR A 115 -11.86 4.01 9.06
CA THR A 115 -10.49 4.55 9.05
C THR A 115 -10.25 5.56 10.18
N ASN A 116 -11.18 5.66 11.13
CA ASN A 116 -11.17 6.66 12.21
C ASN A 116 -11.24 8.11 11.69
N SER A 117 -11.84 8.34 10.51
CA SER A 117 -12.03 9.69 9.96
C SER A 117 -13.29 10.33 10.57
N THR A 118 -13.16 11.50 11.21
CA THR A 118 -14.28 12.26 11.78
C THR A 118 -15.02 13.08 10.71
N PRO A 119 -16.26 13.54 10.99
CA PRO A 119 -16.97 14.48 10.12
C PRO A 119 -16.20 15.78 9.92
N LEU A 120 -15.52 16.27 10.98
CA LEU A 120 -14.62 17.43 10.90
C LEU A 120 -13.50 17.18 9.90
N ARG A 121 -12.81 16.03 10.00
CA ARG A 121 -11.74 15.65 9.07
C ARG A 121 -12.24 15.58 7.63
N ALA A 122 -13.48 15.13 7.42
CA ALA A 122 -14.09 15.07 6.09
C ALA A 122 -14.33 16.47 5.50
N ALA A 123 -14.94 17.38 6.27
CA ALA A 123 -15.13 18.77 5.86
C ALA A 123 -13.80 19.49 5.60
N CYS A 124 -12.76 19.20 6.39
CA CYS A 124 -11.40 19.69 6.19
C CYS A 124 -10.73 19.14 4.92
N PHE A 125 -11.10 17.96 4.44
CA PHE A 125 -10.53 17.37 3.22
C PHE A 125 -11.05 18.07 1.96
N ASP A 126 -12.37 18.33 1.89
CA ASP A 126 -13.02 18.95 0.71
C ASP A 126 -13.16 20.47 0.80
N GLY A 127 -12.70 21.10 1.89
CA GLY A 127 -12.60 22.56 1.97
C GLY A 127 -13.87 23.27 2.40
N HIS A 128 -14.79 22.58 3.10
CA HIS A 128 -16.08 23.14 3.52
C HIS A 128 -15.97 23.96 4.82
N LEU A 129 -15.42 25.18 4.72
CA LEU A 129 -15.15 26.06 5.86
C LEU A 129 -16.37 26.29 6.78
N GLU A 130 -17.55 26.52 6.22
CA GLU A 130 -18.75 26.77 7.02
C GLU A 130 -19.19 25.53 7.82
N VAL A 131 -18.98 24.33 7.27
CA VAL A 131 -19.19 23.07 7.99
C VAL A 131 -18.15 22.93 9.10
N VAL A 132 -16.88 23.21 8.82
CA VAL A 132 -15.81 23.20 9.84
C VAL A 132 -16.14 24.15 10.99
N ARG A 133 -16.50 25.41 10.70
CA ARG A 133 -16.88 26.41 11.71
C ARG A 133 -18.05 25.94 12.56
N TYR A 134 -19.07 25.36 11.95
CA TYR A 134 -20.23 24.86 12.67
C TYR A 134 -19.91 23.66 13.57
N LEU A 135 -19.13 22.68 13.06
CA LEU A 135 -18.74 21.50 13.82
C LEU A 135 -17.88 21.86 15.04
N VAL A 136 -16.92 22.78 14.87
CA VAL A 136 -16.00 23.17 15.95
C VAL A 136 -16.63 24.19 16.90
N GLY A 137 -17.14 25.30 16.37
CA GLY A 137 -17.61 26.43 17.17
C GLY A 137 -18.89 26.13 17.96
N GLU A 138 -19.85 25.44 17.35
CA GLU A 138 -21.18 25.22 17.95
C GLU A 138 -21.32 23.83 18.60
N HIS A 139 -20.58 22.83 18.12
CA HIS A 139 -20.72 21.43 18.57
C HIS A 139 -19.43 20.83 19.14
N GLN A 140 -18.37 21.64 19.32
CA GLN A 140 -17.13 21.24 20.01
C GLN A 140 -16.50 19.96 19.45
N ALA A 141 -16.49 19.83 18.11
CA ALA A 141 -15.80 18.74 17.43
C ALA A 141 -14.33 18.67 17.88
N ASP A 142 -13.84 17.47 18.18
CA ASP A 142 -12.48 17.28 18.67
C ASP A 142 -11.48 17.43 17.51
N LEU A 143 -10.62 18.45 17.61
CA LEU A 143 -9.61 18.78 16.60
C LEU A 143 -8.51 17.70 16.49
N GLU A 144 -8.31 16.93 17.56
CA GLU A 144 -7.14 16.08 17.77
C GLU A 144 -7.41 14.60 17.45
N VAL A 145 -8.66 14.21 17.20
CA VAL A 145 -9.03 12.88 16.71
C VAL A 145 -8.50 12.70 15.28
N ALA A 146 -7.44 11.93 15.18
CA ALA A 146 -6.78 11.61 13.93
C ALA A 146 -7.33 10.33 13.31
N ASN A 147 -7.10 10.15 12.00
CA ASN A 147 -7.40 8.87 11.35
C ASN A 147 -6.48 7.74 11.88
N ARG A 148 -6.68 6.50 11.42
CA ARG A 148 -5.89 5.32 11.82
C ARG A 148 -4.37 5.43 11.57
N HIS A 149 -3.94 6.42 10.78
CA HIS A 149 -2.54 6.68 10.47
C HIS A 149 -1.98 7.86 11.30
N GLY A 150 -2.73 8.39 12.26
CA GLY A 150 -2.34 9.55 13.06
C GLY A 150 -2.44 10.89 12.30
N HIS A 151 -3.13 10.93 11.15
CA HIS A 151 -3.27 12.15 10.35
C HIS A 151 -4.44 13.01 10.83
N THR A 152 -4.14 14.22 11.31
CA THR A 152 -5.10 15.15 11.94
C THR A 152 -5.90 15.97 10.91
N CYS A 153 -6.87 16.75 11.40
CA CYS A 153 -7.63 17.72 10.62
C CYS A 153 -6.74 18.86 10.09
N LEU A 154 -5.83 19.38 10.93
CA LEU A 154 -4.87 20.42 10.51
C LEU A 154 -3.95 19.92 9.40
N MET A 155 -3.39 18.71 9.55
CA MET A 155 -2.55 18.06 8.54
C MET A 155 -3.25 17.98 7.18
N ILE A 156 -4.51 17.52 7.13
CA ILE A 156 -5.21 17.39 5.83
C ILE A 156 -5.56 18.74 5.22
N SER A 157 -5.89 19.74 6.03
CA SER A 157 -6.11 21.10 5.53
C SER A 157 -4.85 21.69 4.93
N CYS A 158 -3.68 21.39 5.51
CA CYS A 158 -2.38 21.79 4.97
C CYS A 158 -2.08 21.09 3.64
N TYR A 159 -2.25 19.76 3.58
CA TYR A 159 -2.01 18.97 2.36
C TYR A 159 -2.93 19.38 1.20
N LYS A 160 -4.17 19.75 1.50
CA LYS A 160 -5.15 20.19 0.50
C LYS A 160 -5.06 21.67 0.14
N GLY A 161 -4.20 22.45 0.82
CA GLY A 161 -4.03 23.88 0.56
C GLY A 161 -5.16 24.77 1.08
N HIS A 162 -5.97 24.31 2.03
CA HIS A 162 -7.12 25.05 2.56
C HIS A 162 -6.70 26.05 3.66
N ARG A 163 -6.10 27.17 3.25
CA ARG A 163 -5.50 28.17 4.17
C ARG A 163 -6.46 28.67 5.24
N GLU A 164 -7.69 29.02 4.89
CA GLU A 164 -8.66 29.57 5.85
C GLU A 164 -9.13 28.53 6.88
N ILE A 165 -9.21 27.26 6.48
CA ILE A 165 -9.51 26.17 7.42
C ILE A 165 -8.32 25.95 8.34
N ALA A 166 -7.09 25.87 7.81
CA ALA A 166 -5.89 25.71 8.63
C ALA A 166 -5.74 26.85 9.65
N ARG A 167 -5.96 28.10 9.24
CA ARG A 167 -6.00 29.28 10.13
C ARG A 167 -7.05 29.11 11.22
N TYR A 168 -8.29 28.82 10.85
CA TYR A 168 -9.36 28.66 11.82
C TYR A 168 -9.06 27.54 12.83
N LEU A 169 -8.56 26.39 12.39
CA LEU A 169 -8.18 25.29 13.28
C LEU A 169 -7.09 25.71 14.28
N LEU A 170 -6.07 26.47 13.84
CA LEU A 170 -5.03 27.00 14.72
C LEU A 170 -5.58 28.00 15.73
N GLU A 171 -6.48 28.90 15.30
CA GLU A 171 -7.19 29.84 16.19
C GLU A 171 -8.04 29.13 17.24
N GLN A 172 -8.59 27.96 16.90
CA GLN A 172 -9.34 27.09 17.83
C GLN A 172 -8.43 26.17 18.67
N GLY A 173 -7.11 26.31 18.58
CA GLY A 173 -6.16 25.61 19.45
C GLY A 173 -5.68 24.24 18.93
N ALA A 174 -5.80 23.96 17.63
CA ALA A 174 -5.25 22.74 17.05
C ALA A 174 -3.73 22.65 17.30
N GLN A 175 -3.26 21.46 17.68
CA GLN A 175 -1.85 21.24 18.01
C GLN A 175 -0.97 21.18 16.76
N VAL A 176 -0.19 22.25 16.54
CA VAL A 176 0.64 22.44 15.34
C VAL A 176 1.73 21.38 15.15
N ASN A 177 2.24 20.81 16.24
CA ASN A 177 3.38 19.88 16.25
C ASN A 177 2.97 18.40 16.41
N ARG A 178 1.69 18.06 16.13
CA ARG A 178 1.27 16.64 16.10
C ARG A 178 2.06 15.88 15.03
N ARG A 179 2.33 14.62 15.32
CA ARG A 179 3.01 13.68 14.42
C ARG A 179 2.08 12.52 14.07
N SER A 180 2.08 12.12 12.81
CA SER A 180 1.41 10.91 12.34
C SER A 180 2.15 9.66 12.82
N ALA A 181 1.58 8.47 12.56
CA ALA A 181 2.24 7.20 12.87
C ALA A 181 3.59 7.02 12.15
N LYS A 182 3.79 7.72 11.02
CA LYS A 182 5.06 7.77 10.27
C LYS A 182 5.86 9.04 10.55
N GLY A 183 5.54 9.79 11.60
CA GLY A 183 6.27 11.01 11.95
C GLY A 183 5.92 12.25 11.14
N ASN A 184 4.99 12.18 10.17
CA ASN A 184 4.57 13.32 9.34
C ASN A 184 3.99 14.45 10.19
N THR A 185 4.30 15.70 9.86
CA THR A 185 3.75 16.90 10.53
C THR A 185 2.99 17.77 9.53
N ALA A 186 2.22 18.74 10.02
CA ALA A 186 1.54 19.71 9.14
C ALA A 186 2.50 20.51 8.24
N LEU A 187 3.77 20.69 8.65
CA LEU A 187 4.79 21.31 7.80
C LEU A 187 5.20 20.41 6.63
N HIS A 188 5.28 19.09 6.84
CA HIS A 188 5.52 18.15 5.75
C HIS A 188 4.36 18.18 4.75
N ASP A 189 3.11 18.22 5.24
CA ASP A 189 1.94 18.33 4.37
C ASP A 189 1.95 19.62 3.52
N CYS A 190 2.39 20.75 4.09
CA CYS A 190 2.59 21.97 3.31
C CYS A 190 3.73 21.83 2.29
N ALA A 191 4.83 21.19 2.68
CA ALA A 191 5.97 20.96 1.81
C ALA A 191 5.63 20.04 0.64
N GLU A 192 4.85 18.98 0.85
CA GLU A 192 4.42 18.02 -0.18
C GLU A 192 3.35 18.56 -1.11
N SER A 193 2.56 19.55 -0.65
CA SER A 193 1.51 20.20 -1.45
C SER A 193 1.96 21.51 -2.11
N GLY A 194 3.11 22.07 -1.70
CA GLY A 194 3.58 23.37 -2.16
C GLY A 194 2.84 24.55 -1.54
N SER A 195 2.13 24.35 -0.43
CA SER A 195 1.27 25.33 0.24
C SER A 195 2.06 26.36 1.06
N LEU A 196 2.79 27.25 0.39
CA LEU A 196 3.73 28.20 1.02
C LEU A 196 3.07 29.11 2.06
N GLU A 197 1.89 29.67 1.76
CA GLU A 197 1.20 30.57 2.69
C GLU A 197 0.80 29.86 4.00
N ILE A 198 0.46 28.57 3.93
CA ILE A 198 0.11 27.78 5.11
C ILE A 198 1.38 27.40 5.87
N LEU A 199 2.47 27.04 5.17
CA LEU A 199 3.76 26.81 5.80
C LEU A 199 4.23 28.03 6.60
N GLN A 200 4.11 29.23 6.04
CA GLN A 200 4.42 30.48 6.73
C GLN A 200 3.55 30.69 7.97
N LEU A 201 2.24 30.42 7.86
CA LEU A 201 1.32 30.48 8.99
C LEU A 201 1.73 29.51 10.11
N LEU A 202 2.05 28.25 9.78
CA LEU A 202 2.47 27.25 10.76
C LEU A 202 3.77 27.65 11.47
N LEU A 203 4.76 28.16 10.73
CA LEU A 203 6.00 28.67 11.32
C LEU A 203 5.74 29.84 12.26
N GLY A 204 4.83 30.76 11.90
CA GLY A 204 4.36 31.83 12.79
C GLY A 204 3.64 31.32 14.05
N CYS A 205 3.13 30.10 14.02
CA CYS A 205 2.54 29.39 15.16
C CYS A 205 3.53 28.46 15.88
N ASN A 206 4.86 28.67 15.75
CA ASN A 206 5.91 27.88 16.39
C ASN A 206 5.93 26.39 15.98
N ALA A 207 5.57 26.09 14.73
CA ALA A 207 5.78 24.76 14.17
C ALA A 207 7.27 24.42 14.08
N ARG A 208 7.64 23.20 14.47
CA ARG A 208 9.02 22.71 14.46
C ARG A 208 9.29 21.91 13.20
N MET A 209 10.41 22.22 12.55
CA MET A 209 10.93 21.42 11.43
C MET A 209 11.63 20.18 11.98
N GLU A 210 10.89 19.08 12.06
CA GLU A 210 11.38 17.78 12.53
C GLU A 210 11.58 16.79 11.37
N ARG A 211 12.29 15.70 11.62
CA ARG A 211 12.38 14.59 10.67
C ARG A 211 11.19 13.63 10.83
N ASP A 212 10.62 13.17 9.73
CA ASP A 212 9.63 12.10 9.72
C ASP A 212 10.27 10.71 9.91
N GLY A 213 9.48 9.64 9.80
CA GLY A 213 9.93 8.26 9.94
C GLY A 213 10.84 7.76 8.81
N TYR A 214 10.96 8.51 7.71
CA TYR A 214 11.93 8.27 6.64
C TYR A 214 13.19 9.13 6.80
N GLY A 215 13.29 9.93 7.87
CA GLY A 215 14.39 10.86 8.08
C GLY A 215 14.26 12.18 7.30
N MET A 216 13.11 12.41 6.66
CA MET A 216 12.85 13.58 5.82
C MET A 216 12.50 14.79 6.68
N THR A 217 13.11 15.94 6.41
CA THR A 217 12.61 17.23 6.91
C THR A 217 11.57 17.78 5.93
N PRO A 218 10.73 18.77 6.33
CA PRO A 218 9.86 19.46 5.39
C PRO A 218 10.61 20.04 4.19
N LEU A 219 11.85 20.51 4.37
CA LEU A 219 12.70 21.00 3.28
C LEU A 219 13.01 19.89 2.26
N LEU A 220 13.45 18.71 2.71
CA LEU A 220 13.73 17.60 1.82
C LEU A 220 12.44 17.05 1.17
N ALA A 221 11.32 17.03 1.90
CA ALA A 221 10.02 16.63 1.35
C ALA A 221 9.59 17.54 0.18
N ALA A 222 9.83 18.85 0.28
CA ALA A 222 9.60 19.80 -0.81
C ALA A 222 10.52 19.52 -2.02
N SER A 223 11.78 19.17 -1.78
CA SER A 223 12.73 18.80 -2.85
C SER A 223 12.33 17.51 -3.58
N VAL A 224 11.88 16.48 -2.85
CA VAL A 224 11.37 15.23 -3.43
C VAL A 224 10.13 15.48 -4.28
N THR A 225 9.20 16.30 -3.79
CA THR A 225 7.95 16.58 -4.49
C THR A 225 8.10 17.61 -5.61
N GLY A 226 9.18 18.40 -5.60
CA GLY A 226 9.54 19.36 -6.64
C GLY A 226 8.90 20.74 -6.45
N HIS A 227 8.59 21.11 -5.21
CA HIS A 227 7.96 22.38 -4.84
C HIS A 227 9.01 23.45 -4.56
N THR A 228 9.52 24.05 -5.64
CA THR A 228 10.59 25.04 -5.61
C THR A 228 10.27 26.24 -4.74
N ASN A 229 9.01 26.69 -4.69
CA ASN A 229 8.59 27.81 -3.83
C ASN A 229 8.85 27.56 -2.33
N ILE A 230 8.66 26.32 -1.87
CA ILE A 230 8.94 25.93 -0.47
C ILE A 230 10.44 25.84 -0.24
N VAL A 231 11.18 25.19 -1.15
CA VAL A 231 12.64 25.06 -1.06
C VAL A 231 13.28 26.44 -0.99
N GLU A 232 12.97 27.32 -1.93
CA GLU A 232 13.52 28.69 -1.99
C GLU A 232 13.19 29.50 -0.73
N TYR A 233 11.99 29.35 -0.17
CA TYR A 233 11.63 30.04 1.07
C TYR A 233 12.40 29.50 2.29
N LEU A 234 12.57 28.18 2.40
CA LEU A 234 13.20 27.55 3.57
C LEU A 234 14.73 27.66 3.57
N ILE A 235 15.37 27.79 2.40
CA ILE A 235 16.83 28.00 2.30
C ILE A 235 17.25 29.47 2.41
N GLN A 236 16.30 30.41 2.36
CA GLN A 236 16.59 31.82 2.63
C GLN A 236 16.95 31.99 4.12
N GLU A 237 17.99 32.76 4.42
CA GLU A 237 18.27 33.14 5.80
C GLU A 237 17.10 33.95 6.34
N GLN A 238 16.38 33.38 7.32
CA GLN A 238 15.40 34.17 8.04
C GLN A 238 16.16 35.19 8.91
N PRO A 239 15.85 36.50 8.81
CA PRO A 239 16.43 37.47 9.73
C PRO A 239 16.06 37.06 11.15
N ALA A 240 17.06 36.97 12.03
CA ALA A 240 16.86 36.74 13.45
C ALA A 240 15.77 37.71 13.96
N GLY A 241 14.68 37.16 14.50
CA GLY A 241 13.41 37.84 14.64
C GLY A 241 13.48 39.21 15.30
N GLU A 242 13.04 40.24 14.58
CA GLU A 242 12.39 41.38 15.21
C GLU A 242 10.97 40.94 15.62
N GLU A 243 10.70 41.03 16.93
CA GLU A 243 9.43 40.68 17.54
C GLU A 243 8.23 41.37 16.85
N VAL A 244 7.46 40.62 16.07
CA VAL A 244 6.10 41.02 15.70
C VAL A 244 5.17 40.76 16.89
N ARG A 245 5.33 41.56 17.96
CA ARG A 245 4.31 41.74 19.00
C ARG A 245 3.49 42.97 18.70
N ARG A 246 2.64 42.93 17.67
CA ARG A 246 1.48 43.81 17.58
C ARG A 246 0.32 43.09 16.90
N GLY A 247 -0.75 42.86 17.66
CA GLY A 247 -2.06 42.60 17.06
C GLY A 247 -2.94 41.55 17.69
N LEU A 248 -2.77 41.13 18.95
CA LEU A 248 -3.81 40.38 19.68
C LEU A 248 -3.85 40.81 21.15
N SER A 249 -4.38 42.00 21.41
CA SER A 249 -4.87 42.35 22.75
C SER A 249 -6.21 43.04 22.58
N GLY A 250 -7.28 42.26 22.66
CA GLY A 250 -8.63 42.77 22.86
C GLY A 250 -8.74 43.38 24.25
N GLU A 251 -9.20 44.63 24.28
CA GLU A 251 -9.52 45.39 25.47
C GLU A 251 -10.67 44.73 26.25
N GLY A 252 -10.54 44.70 27.58
CA GLY A 252 -11.60 44.35 28.52
C GLY A 252 -11.22 44.86 29.92
N PRO A 253 -12.14 45.47 30.68
CA PRO A 253 -11.81 46.64 31.49
C PRO A 253 -11.35 46.34 32.92
N SER A 254 -10.63 47.33 33.43
CA SER A 254 -10.21 47.56 34.81
C SER A 254 -11.33 47.36 35.86
N ALA A 255 -11.02 46.60 36.91
CA ALA A 255 -11.65 46.74 38.22
C ALA A 255 -10.58 46.76 39.33
N SER A 256 -10.58 47.85 40.05
CA SER A 256 -9.73 48.21 41.20
C SER A 256 -10.14 47.50 42.48
N GLY A 257 -9.16 47.14 43.33
CA GLY A 257 -9.39 46.88 44.76
C GLY A 257 -8.21 46.16 45.45
N PRO A 258 -7.55 46.77 46.47
CA PRO A 258 -6.39 46.19 47.16
C PRO A 258 -6.79 45.46 48.45
N GLY A 259 -6.00 44.46 48.86
CA GLY A 259 -6.13 43.86 50.20
C GLY A 259 -5.21 42.65 50.38
N GLY A 260 -4.22 42.78 51.27
CA GLY A 260 -3.18 41.76 51.50
C GLY A 260 -3.52 40.69 52.55
N ARG A 261 -2.43 40.03 53.01
CA ARG A 261 -2.31 38.85 53.91
C ARG A 261 -2.42 37.54 53.13
N GLY A 262 -1.58 36.52 53.29
CA GLY A 262 -0.49 36.22 54.22
C GLY A 262 -0.31 34.69 54.20
N CYS A 263 0.94 34.22 54.36
CA CYS A 263 1.36 32.89 54.81
C CYS A 263 0.72 31.62 54.21
N ALA A 264 1.55 30.75 53.62
CA ALA A 264 2.04 29.52 54.28
C ALA A 264 2.64 28.55 53.27
N GLN A 265 3.90 28.18 53.46
CA GLN A 265 4.40 26.85 53.08
C GLN A 265 3.88 25.81 54.09
N PRO A 266 3.89 24.53 53.71
CA PRO A 266 4.64 23.60 54.54
C PRO A 266 5.62 22.76 53.72
N GLN A 267 6.77 22.53 54.36
CA GLN A 267 7.82 21.61 53.98
C GLN A 267 7.54 20.19 54.52
N GLY A 268 8.20 19.22 53.89
CA GLY A 268 8.60 17.94 54.49
C GLY A 268 8.18 16.73 53.65
N ALA A 269 8.97 15.69 53.40
CA ALA A 269 10.37 15.31 53.68
C ALA A 269 10.52 13.92 52.97
N LEU A 270 11.56 13.51 52.24
CA LEU A 270 12.85 12.91 52.64
C LEU A 270 13.41 12.20 51.36
N CYS A 271 14.66 12.43 50.94
CA CYS A 271 15.85 11.54 51.07
C CYS A 271 15.62 10.08 50.60
N CYS A 272 16.47 9.37 49.86
CA CYS A 272 17.80 9.56 49.24
C CYS A 272 18.10 8.26 48.46
N GLY A 273 18.81 8.31 47.33
CA GLY A 273 19.20 7.11 46.57
C GLY A 273 19.93 7.40 45.26
N SER A 274 21.14 7.95 45.34
CA SER A 274 22.23 7.91 44.33
C SER A 274 22.75 6.45 44.22
N SER A 275 23.15 5.82 43.10
CA SER A 275 23.76 6.15 41.79
C SER A 275 23.61 4.88 40.87
N PRO A 276 24.17 4.77 39.64
CA PRO A 276 24.82 5.75 38.76
C PRO A 276 24.19 5.87 37.36
N GLU A 277 24.39 7.03 36.75
CA GLU A 277 24.11 7.31 35.34
C GLU A 277 25.07 6.51 34.44
N GLU A 278 24.52 5.76 33.49
CA GLU A 278 25.25 5.32 32.30
C GLU A 278 25.28 6.47 31.29
N PRO A 279 26.43 6.77 30.66
CA PRO A 279 26.54 7.87 29.73
C PRO A 279 25.93 7.46 28.38
N LEU A 280 24.72 7.94 28.09
CA LEU A 280 24.26 8.00 26.71
C LEU A 280 25.01 9.12 26.00
N SER A 281 26.18 8.78 25.48
CA SER A 281 26.79 9.50 24.37
C SER A 281 25.94 9.24 23.13
N ASP A 282 25.11 10.21 22.76
CA ASP A 282 24.98 10.61 21.37
C ASP A 282 24.47 12.05 21.35
N SER A 283 25.34 12.93 20.87
CA SER A 283 25.06 14.33 20.62
C SER A 283 23.85 14.43 19.70
N TYR A 284 22.71 14.84 20.25
CA TYR A 284 21.61 15.41 19.48
C TYR A 284 22.10 16.75 18.89
N GLU A 285 22.88 16.67 17.81
CA GLU A 285 23.06 17.79 16.90
C GLU A 285 21.68 18.09 16.33
N SER A 286 21.07 19.15 16.86
CA SER A 286 19.96 19.84 16.23
C SER A 286 20.39 20.26 14.83
N CYS A 287 20.16 19.40 13.82
CA CYS A 287 20.31 19.75 12.41
C CYS A 287 19.45 20.99 12.16
N CYS A 288 20.09 22.16 12.10
CA CYS A 288 19.41 23.39 11.76
C CYS A 288 18.85 23.22 10.34
N PRO A 289 17.53 23.29 10.12
CA PRO A 289 16.91 23.14 8.80
C PRO A 289 17.37 24.23 7.81
N THR A 290 18.01 25.29 8.32
CA THR A 290 18.59 26.40 7.57
C THR A 290 20.13 26.33 7.52
N SER A 291 20.73 25.16 7.82
CA SER A 291 22.17 24.97 7.63
C SER A 291 22.54 25.01 6.14
N ARG A 292 23.77 25.45 5.87
CA ARG A 292 24.34 25.48 4.51
C ARG A 292 24.32 24.09 3.88
N GLU A 293 24.62 23.06 4.68
CA GLU A 293 24.63 21.66 4.28
C GLU A 293 23.23 21.19 3.89
N ALA A 294 22.20 21.47 4.71
CA ALA A 294 20.82 21.13 4.39
C ALA A 294 20.30 21.85 3.13
N ALA A 295 20.68 23.12 2.92
CA ALA A 295 20.32 23.86 1.71
C ALA A 295 20.98 23.27 0.45
N VAL A 296 22.25 22.87 0.53
CA VAL A 296 22.96 22.18 -0.55
C VAL A 296 22.28 20.87 -0.91
N GLU A 297 22.01 20.00 0.07
CA GLU A 297 21.33 18.73 -0.16
C GLU A 297 19.92 18.93 -0.75
N ALA A 298 19.16 19.89 -0.23
CA ALA A 298 17.83 20.19 -0.75
C ALA A 298 17.86 20.64 -2.21
N LEU A 299 18.82 21.48 -2.61
CA LEU A 299 18.97 21.93 -4.00
C LEU A 299 19.47 20.81 -4.93
N GLU A 300 20.43 19.99 -4.48
CA GLU A 300 20.90 18.84 -5.24
C GLU A 300 19.77 17.85 -5.52
N LEU A 301 19.01 17.50 -4.47
CA LEU A 301 17.85 16.63 -4.56
C LEU A 301 16.73 17.23 -5.40
N LEU A 302 16.47 18.53 -5.28
CA LEU A 302 15.50 19.23 -6.13
C LEU A 302 15.92 19.14 -7.60
N GLY A 303 17.20 19.33 -7.90
CA GLY A 303 17.74 19.14 -9.25
C GLY A 303 17.53 17.71 -9.76
N ALA A 304 17.79 16.69 -8.93
CA ALA A 304 17.48 15.30 -9.27
C ALA A 304 15.98 15.08 -9.54
N THR A 305 15.09 15.73 -8.79
CA THR A 305 13.64 15.71 -9.04
C THR A 305 13.27 16.38 -10.37
N TYR A 306 13.96 17.46 -10.74
CA TYR A 306 13.78 18.11 -12.04
C TYR A 306 14.16 17.18 -13.20
N VAL A 307 15.25 16.40 -13.07
CA VAL A 307 15.65 15.41 -14.08
C VAL A 307 14.60 14.30 -14.25
N ASP A 308 14.17 13.68 -13.15
CA ASP A 308 13.35 12.46 -13.24
C ASP A 308 11.84 12.74 -13.34
N LYS A 309 11.33 13.66 -12.52
CA LYS A 309 9.90 13.97 -12.40
C LYS A 309 9.47 15.04 -13.41
N LYS A 310 10.18 16.16 -13.48
CA LYS A 310 9.81 17.30 -14.35
C LYS A 310 10.35 17.16 -15.77
N ARG A 311 11.32 16.26 -16.00
CA ARG A 311 12.02 16.07 -17.29
C ARG A 311 12.64 17.37 -17.80
N ASP A 312 13.12 18.21 -16.88
CA ASP A 312 13.72 19.52 -17.14
C ASP A 312 15.19 19.52 -16.71
N LEU A 313 16.07 19.21 -17.67
CA LEU A 313 17.51 19.14 -17.44
C LEU A 313 18.13 20.53 -17.19
N LEU A 314 17.64 21.57 -17.84
CA LEU A 314 18.16 22.94 -17.68
C LEU A 314 17.82 23.47 -16.28
N GLY A 315 16.58 23.23 -15.82
CA GLY A 315 16.18 23.54 -14.45
C GLY A 315 16.98 22.76 -13.42
N ALA A 316 17.24 21.47 -13.66
CA ALA A 316 18.11 20.67 -12.79
C ALA A 316 19.52 21.26 -12.67
N LEU A 317 20.14 21.61 -13.81
CA LEU A 317 21.48 22.20 -13.85
C LEU A 317 21.54 23.54 -13.10
N LYS A 318 20.49 24.35 -13.20
CA LYS A 318 20.38 25.61 -12.43
C LYS A 318 20.44 25.35 -10.93
N HIS A 319 19.68 24.37 -10.43
CA HIS A 319 19.69 24.02 -9.00
C HIS A 319 21.04 23.42 -8.57
N TRP A 320 21.64 22.56 -9.38
CA TRP A 320 22.97 21.99 -9.10
C TRP A 320 24.08 23.04 -9.11
N ARG A 321 24.03 24.02 -10.02
CA ARG A 321 24.98 25.15 -10.03
C ARG A 321 24.87 25.94 -8.74
N ARG A 322 23.64 26.23 -8.31
CA ARG A 322 23.40 26.94 -7.05
C ARG A 322 23.89 26.15 -5.83
N ALA A 323 23.70 24.84 -5.81
CA ALA A 323 24.24 23.98 -4.76
C ALA A 323 25.77 23.96 -4.77
N MET A 324 26.39 23.90 -5.95
CA MET A 324 27.85 23.93 -6.11
C MET A 324 28.44 25.26 -5.65
N GLU A 325 27.79 26.38 -5.94
CA GLU A 325 28.16 27.70 -5.39
C GLU A 325 28.12 27.70 -3.87
N LEU A 326 27.04 27.18 -3.28
CA LEU A 326 26.88 27.09 -1.81
C LEU A 326 27.94 26.19 -1.17
N ARG A 327 28.38 25.11 -1.84
CA ARG A 327 29.49 24.28 -1.36
C ARG A 327 30.82 25.05 -1.25
N HIS A 328 31.01 26.06 -2.08
CA HIS A 328 32.20 26.93 -2.08
C HIS A 328 32.02 28.21 -1.25
N GLN A 329 30.79 28.54 -0.84
CA GLN A 329 30.46 29.75 -0.08
C GLN A 329 30.73 29.57 1.43
N GLY A 330 31.19 30.63 2.10
CA GLY A 330 31.23 30.69 3.58
C GLY A 330 32.46 30.06 4.25
N GLY A 331 33.56 29.85 3.52
CA GLY A 331 34.83 29.39 4.09
C GLY A 331 35.32 28.09 3.47
N ALA A 332 35.53 27.05 4.29
CA ALA A 332 35.98 25.74 3.82
C ALA A 332 34.93 25.09 2.88
N TYR A 333 35.44 24.50 1.80
CA TYR A 333 34.64 23.73 0.84
C TYR A 333 33.90 22.58 1.55
N LEU A 334 32.63 22.39 1.18
CA LEU A 334 31.83 21.24 1.61
C LEU A 334 32.00 20.06 0.63
N PRO A 335 32.84 19.06 0.95
CA PRO A 335 33.06 17.93 0.06
C PRO A 335 31.80 17.08 -0.08
N LYS A 336 31.61 16.50 -1.26
CA LYS A 336 30.64 15.43 -1.44
C LYS A 336 31.16 14.15 -0.79
N PRO A 337 30.33 13.41 -0.04
CA PRO A 337 30.70 12.09 0.46
C PRO A 337 31.06 11.15 -0.71
N GLU A 338 32.19 10.45 -0.60
CA GLU A 338 32.53 9.41 -1.57
C GLU A 338 31.72 8.13 -1.29
N PRO A 339 31.10 7.51 -2.32
CA PRO A 339 30.40 6.25 -2.13
C PRO A 339 31.39 5.13 -1.81
N PRO A 340 31.03 4.17 -0.93
CA PRO A 340 31.92 3.08 -0.55
C PRO A 340 32.24 2.15 -1.73
N GLN A 341 31.33 2.02 -2.69
CA GLN A 341 31.51 1.21 -3.89
C GLN A 341 30.77 1.85 -5.07
N LEU A 342 31.39 1.79 -6.25
CA LEU A 342 30.74 2.22 -7.49
C LEU A 342 29.73 1.17 -7.96
N VAL A 343 28.59 1.66 -8.44
CA VAL A 343 27.44 0.82 -8.80
C VAL A 343 27.46 0.56 -10.31
N LEU A 344 27.56 -0.72 -10.71
CA LEU A 344 27.52 -1.13 -12.13
C LEU A 344 26.22 -0.69 -12.84
N ALA A 345 25.10 -0.68 -12.13
CA ALA A 345 23.82 -0.24 -12.69
C ALA A 345 23.81 1.26 -13.05
N TYR A 346 24.72 2.05 -12.47
CA TYR A 346 24.94 3.46 -12.77
C TYR A 346 26.17 3.65 -13.67
N ASP A 347 26.59 2.62 -14.41
CA ASP A 347 27.80 2.60 -15.24
C ASP A 347 29.07 3.06 -14.52
N TYR A 348 29.13 2.84 -13.20
CA TYR A 348 30.22 3.30 -12.33
C TYR A 348 30.41 4.83 -12.30
N SER A 349 29.39 5.61 -12.69
CA SER A 349 29.40 7.08 -12.60
C SER A 349 29.68 7.56 -11.18
N ARG A 350 30.25 8.77 -11.08
CA ARG A 350 30.54 9.47 -9.84
C ARG A 350 29.88 10.83 -9.85
N GLU A 351 29.50 11.32 -8.67
CA GLU A 351 28.95 12.68 -8.61
C GLU A 351 29.99 13.72 -9.03
N VAL A 352 29.53 14.71 -9.80
CA VAL A 352 30.35 15.86 -10.17
C VAL A 352 30.77 16.63 -8.92
N ASN A 353 32.06 16.98 -8.84
CA ASN A 353 32.67 17.64 -7.69
C ASN A 353 33.16 19.06 -8.01
N THR A 354 33.26 19.42 -9.28
CA THR A 354 33.75 20.72 -9.73
C THR A 354 32.72 21.44 -10.59
N THR A 355 32.84 22.77 -10.67
CA THR A 355 31.99 23.59 -11.54
C THR A 355 32.23 23.24 -13.01
N GLU A 356 33.47 22.93 -13.40
CA GLU A 356 33.84 22.57 -14.76
C GLU A 356 33.20 21.24 -15.20
N GLU A 357 33.21 20.23 -14.33
CA GLU A 357 32.50 18.96 -14.56
C GLU A 357 30.99 19.17 -14.69
N LEU A 358 30.43 20.05 -13.86
CA LEU A 358 29.00 20.38 -13.88
C LEU A 358 28.60 21.04 -15.21
N GLU A 359 29.38 21.98 -15.74
CA GLU A 359 29.08 22.62 -17.03
C GLU A 359 29.19 21.65 -18.21
N ALA A 360 30.05 20.63 -18.13
CA ALA A 360 30.16 19.60 -19.17
C ALA A 360 28.91 18.71 -19.28
N LEU A 361 28.12 18.57 -18.20
CA LEU A 361 26.93 17.71 -18.17
C LEU A 361 25.86 18.10 -19.20
N ILE A 362 25.78 19.37 -19.62
CA ILE A 362 24.74 19.82 -20.55
C ILE A 362 24.80 19.10 -21.91
N THR A 363 25.98 18.61 -22.28
CA THR A 363 26.19 17.86 -23.53
C THR A 363 25.88 16.36 -23.41
N ASP A 364 25.71 15.86 -22.19
CA ASP A 364 25.45 14.44 -21.90
C ASP A 364 24.20 14.25 -21.02
N PRO A 365 23.01 14.12 -21.65
CA PRO A 365 21.78 13.86 -20.94
C PRO A 365 21.77 12.53 -20.18
N ASP A 366 22.55 11.53 -20.59
CA ASP A 366 22.59 10.23 -19.90
C ASP A 366 23.40 10.33 -18.60
N GLU A 367 24.51 11.05 -18.61
CA GLU A 367 25.27 11.32 -17.39
C GLU A 367 24.44 12.13 -16.39
N MET A 368 23.69 13.15 -16.82
CA MET A 368 22.75 13.88 -15.94
C MET A 368 21.73 12.95 -15.27
N ARG A 369 21.28 11.91 -15.96
CA ARG A 369 20.36 10.92 -15.38
C ARG A 369 21.04 10.08 -14.32
N MET A 370 22.30 9.70 -14.52
CA MET A 370 23.07 8.97 -13.50
C MET A 370 23.37 9.84 -12.29
N GLN A 371 23.70 11.12 -12.49
CA GLN A 371 23.84 12.11 -11.40
C GLN A 371 22.57 12.18 -10.53
N ALA A 372 21.39 12.23 -11.15
CA ALA A 372 20.12 12.27 -10.41
C ALA A 372 19.88 11.01 -9.55
N LEU A 373 20.29 9.82 -10.03
CA LEU A 373 20.19 8.59 -9.25
C LEU A 373 21.18 8.58 -8.08
N LEU A 374 22.44 8.95 -8.32
CA LEU A 374 23.49 9.03 -7.30
C LEU A 374 23.11 10.00 -6.17
N ILE A 375 22.71 11.22 -6.53
CA ILE A 375 22.29 12.26 -5.58
C ILE A 375 21.12 11.76 -4.72
N ARG A 376 20.14 11.11 -5.34
CA ARG A 376 18.96 10.63 -4.63
C ARG A 376 19.29 9.50 -3.67
N GLU A 377 20.10 8.53 -4.10
CA GLU A 377 20.52 7.46 -3.21
C GLU A 377 21.38 7.96 -2.05
N ARG A 378 22.26 8.94 -2.28
CA ARG A 378 23.06 9.56 -1.23
C ARG A 378 22.21 10.28 -0.18
N ILE A 379 21.24 11.09 -0.62
CA ILE A 379 20.49 11.98 0.28
C ILE A 379 19.31 11.24 0.94
N LEU A 380 18.57 10.44 0.18
CA LEU A 380 17.39 9.72 0.71
C LEU A 380 17.73 8.35 1.29
N GLY A 381 18.85 7.76 0.87
CA GLY A 381 19.21 6.40 1.24
C GLY A 381 18.40 5.32 0.51
N PRO A 382 18.79 4.05 0.70
CA PRO A 382 18.19 2.91 0.00
C PRO A 382 16.83 2.46 0.58
N SER A 383 16.47 2.90 1.79
CA SER A 383 15.20 2.57 2.46
C SER A 383 14.05 3.48 2.03
N HIS A 384 14.34 4.69 1.52
CA HIS A 384 13.31 5.62 1.08
C HIS A 384 12.64 5.11 -0.22
N PRO A 385 11.30 5.13 -0.31
CA PRO A 385 10.58 4.54 -1.44
C PRO A 385 10.95 5.15 -2.80
N ASP A 386 11.15 6.47 -2.85
CA ASP A 386 11.48 7.20 -4.09
C ASP A 386 12.82 6.79 -4.70
N THR A 387 13.81 6.35 -3.92
CA THR A 387 15.10 5.90 -4.44
C THR A 387 14.89 4.72 -5.39
N SER A 388 14.29 3.63 -4.90
CA SER A 388 13.99 2.47 -5.74
C SER A 388 12.95 2.76 -6.82
N TYR A 389 12.00 3.68 -6.57
CA TYR A 389 11.02 4.09 -7.57
C TYR A 389 11.69 4.75 -8.78
N TYR A 390 12.56 5.75 -8.57
CA TYR A 390 13.19 6.48 -9.65
C TYR A 390 14.24 5.66 -10.41
N ILE A 391 14.93 4.72 -9.74
CA ILE A 391 15.78 3.73 -10.42
C ILE A 391 14.92 2.88 -11.38
N ARG A 392 13.75 2.38 -10.93
CA ARG A 392 12.85 1.61 -11.78
C ARG A 392 12.25 2.46 -12.90
N TYR A 393 11.81 3.67 -12.61
CA TYR A 393 11.31 4.59 -13.62
C TYR A 393 12.37 4.88 -14.70
N ARG A 394 13.62 5.14 -14.31
CA ARG A 394 14.71 5.34 -15.26
C ARG A 394 14.94 4.10 -16.12
N GLY A 395 14.88 2.90 -15.53
CA GLY A 395 14.92 1.65 -16.28
C GLY A 395 13.78 1.54 -17.31
N ALA A 396 12.55 1.90 -16.93
CA ALA A 396 11.42 1.90 -17.85
C ALA A 396 11.62 2.87 -19.03
N VAL A 397 12.16 4.07 -18.78
CA VAL A 397 12.51 5.04 -19.84
C VAL A 397 13.53 4.46 -20.82
N TYR A 398 14.52 3.69 -20.34
CA TYR A 398 15.46 2.98 -21.23
C TYR A 398 14.80 1.84 -22.00
N ALA A 399 13.85 1.12 -21.40
CA ALA A 399 13.07 0.09 -22.10
C ALA A 399 12.21 0.69 -23.22
N ASP A 400 11.60 1.86 -23.00
CA ASP A 400 10.82 2.57 -24.02
C ASP A 400 11.68 2.97 -25.23
N SER A 401 12.98 3.23 -25.03
CA SER A 401 13.95 3.45 -26.11
C SER A 401 14.55 2.16 -26.70
N GLY A 402 14.08 0.99 -26.29
CA GLY A 402 14.56 -0.32 -26.75
C GLY A 402 15.82 -0.84 -26.05
N ASN A 403 16.34 -0.14 -25.03
CA ASN A 403 17.50 -0.56 -24.25
C ASN A 403 17.08 -1.40 -23.03
N PHE A 404 16.66 -2.63 -23.30
CA PHE A 404 16.18 -3.56 -22.27
C PHE A 404 17.28 -4.00 -21.29
N GLU A 405 18.53 -4.12 -21.75
CA GLU A 405 19.65 -4.50 -20.88
C GLU A 405 19.86 -3.47 -19.76
N ARG A 406 19.86 -2.18 -20.10
CA ARG A 406 20.01 -1.10 -19.10
C ARG A 406 18.82 -1.06 -18.15
N CYS A 407 17.60 -1.29 -18.65
CA CYS A 407 16.41 -1.46 -17.82
C CYS A 407 16.58 -2.58 -16.79
N ILE A 408 16.95 -3.79 -17.24
CA ILE A 408 17.11 -4.96 -16.38
C ILE A 408 18.22 -4.74 -15.35
N ARG A 409 19.36 -4.12 -15.73
CA ARG A 409 20.44 -3.77 -14.79
C ARG A 409 19.94 -2.85 -13.68
N LEU A 410 19.27 -1.75 -14.02
CA LEU A 410 18.72 -0.80 -13.05
C LEU A 410 17.66 -1.45 -12.15
N TRP A 411 16.74 -2.22 -12.73
CA TRP A 411 15.69 -2.87 -11.95
C TRP A 411 16.24 -3.97 -11.04
N LYS A 412 17.27 -4.71 -11.45
CA LYS A 412 17.92 -5.73 -10.60
C LYS A 412 18.56 -5.07 -9.40
N TYR A 413 19.24 -3.93 -9.60
CA TYR A 413 19.81 -3.14 -8.52
C TYR A 413 18.74 -2.59 -7.56
N ALA A 414 17.64 -2.02 -8.10
CA ALA A 414 16.52 -1.56 -7.27
C ALA A 414 15.87 -2.68 -6.47
N LEU A 415 15.77 -3.89 -7.05
CA LEU A 415 15.22 -5.05 -6.36
C LEU A 415 16.15 -5.54 -5.25
N ASP A 416 17.46 -5.57 -5.47
CA ASP A 416 18.45 -5.87 -4.43
C ASP A 416 18.41 -4.88 -3.28
N MET A 417 18.28 -3.59 -3.60
CA MET A 417 18.08 -2.52 -2.63
C MET A 417 16.82 -2.75 -1.79
N GLN A 418 15.70 -3.08 -2.42
CA GLN A 418 14.44 -3.37 -1.72
C GLN A 418 14.53 -4.61 -0.83
N GLN A 419 15.09 -5.72 -1.33
CA GLN A 419 15.22 -6.95 -0.54
C GLN A 419 16.19 -6.79 0.65
N SER A 420 17.13 -5.86 0.57
CA SER A 420 18.09 -5.62 1.65
C SER A 420 17.54 -4.70 2.75
N ASN A 421 16.60 -3.80 2.41
CA ASN A 421 16.18 -2.72 3.30
C ASN A 421 14.69 -2.78 3.70
N LEU A 422 13.87 -3.58 3.03
CA LEU A 422 12.44 -3.72 3.32
C LEU A 422 12.12 -5.09 3.93
N GLU A 423 11.05 -5.12 4.72
CA GLU A 423 10.45 -6.36 5.20
C GLU A 423 10.05 -7.27 4.02
N PRO A 424 10.18 -8.60 4.17
CA PRO A 424 9.73 -9.56 3.17
C PRO A 424 8.28 -9.33 2.75
N LEU A 425 7.97 -9.52 1.47
CA LEU A 425 6.65 -9.33 0.87
C LEU A 425 6.12 -7.89 0.93
N SER A 426 7.00 -6.90 1.11
CA SER A 426 6.62 -5.50 0.95
C SER A 426 5.90 -5.29 -0.39
N PRO A 427 4.79 -4.52 -0.44
CA PRO A 427 4.07 -4.23 -1.67
C PRO A 427 4.96 -3.65 -2.78
N MET A 428 6.01 -2.92 -2.40
CA MET A 428 6.99 -2.37 -3.34
C MET A 428 7.81 -3.45 -4.03
N THR A 429 8.31 -4.42 -3.26
CA THR A 429 9.07 -5.58 -3.76
C THR A 429 8.20 -6.45 -4.66
N ALA A 430 6.96 -6.73 -4.23
CA ALA A 430 5.99 -7.48 -5.04
C ALA A 430 5.68 -6.78 -6.37
N SER A 431 5.55 -5.45 -6.36
CA SER A 431 5.39 -4.66 -7.59
C SER A 431 6.61 -4.77 -8.51
N SER A 432 7.85 -4.78 -7.97
CA SER A 432 9.06 -4.94 -8.79
C SER A 432 9.07 -6.29 -9.50
N PHE A 433 8.77 -7.38 -8.78
CA PHE A 433 8.72 -8.72 -9.37
C PHE A 433 7.67 -8.82 -10.49
N LEU A 434 6.49 -8.24 -10.27
CA LEU A 434 5.45 -8.22 -11.29
C LEU A 434 5.89 -7.44 -12.53
N SER A 435 6.47 -6.25 -12.36
CA SER A 435 6.97 -5.45 -13.49
C SER A 435 8.02 -6.21 -14.31
N PHE A 436 8.93 -6.96 -13.67
CA PHE A 436 9.86 -7.84 -14.38
C PHE A 436 9.14 -8.90 -15.21
N ALA A 437 8.15 -9.59 -14.62
CA ALA A 437 7.40 -10.62 -15.33
C ALA A 437 6.64 -10.05 -16.54
N GLU A 438 6.05 -8.86 -16.41
CA GLU A 438 5.39 -8.14 -17.49
C GLU A 438 6.39 -7.73 -18.60
N LEU A 439 7.54 -7.16 -18.23
CA LEU A 439 8.61 -6.79 -19.18
C LEU A 439 9.12 -8.02 -19.95
N PHE A 440 9.42 -9.11 -19.26
CA PHE A 440 9.90 -10.35 -19.88
C PHE A 440 8.86 -10.96 -20.83
N SER A 441 7.59 -10.96 -20.44
CA SER A 441 6.50 -11.41 -21.32
C SER A 441 6.42 -10.56 -22.58
N TYR A 442 6.47 -9.22 -22.44
CA TYR A 442 6.43 -8.30 -23.56
C TYR A 442 7.58 -8.55 -24.56
N VAL A 443 8.81 -8.64 -24.08
CA VAL A 443 9.99 -8.82 -24.95
C VAL A 443 10.00 -10.20 -25.61
N LEU A 444 9.59 -11.27 -24.91
CA LEU A 444 9.49 -12.61 -25.51
C LEU A 444 8.38 -12.68 -26.57
N GLN A 445 7.29 -11.94 -26.43
CA GLN A 445 6.21 -11.87 -27.43
C GLN A 445 6.61 -11.05 -28.66
N ASP A 446 7.27 -9.90 -28.48
CA ASP A 446 7.74 -9.06 -29.60
C ASP A 446 8.78 -9.80 -30.47
N ARG A 447 9.64 -10.62 -29.85
CA ARG A 447 10.56 -11.53 -30.55
C ARG A 447 9.82 -12.49 -31.50
N ALA A 448 8.73 -13.10 -31.03
CA ALA A 448 7.94 -14.03 -31.83
C ALA A 448 7.24 -13.34 -33.02
N ALA A 449 6.94 -12.04 -32.89
CA ALA A 449 6.22 -11.27 -33.90
C ALA A 449 7.12 -10.63 -34.98
N LYS A 450 8.34 -10.18 -34.63
CA LYS A 450 9.14 -9.31 -35.50
C LYS A 450 10.48 -9.88 -35.97
N GLY A 451 10.88 -11.08 -35.54
CA GLY A 451 12.13 -11.73 -35.99
C GLY A 451 13.40 -10.88 -35.81
N SER A 452 13.37 -9.91 -34.89
CA SER A 452 14.35 -8.82 -34.80
C SER A 452 15.64 -9.23 -34.08
N LEU A 453 16.77 -8.72 -34.58
CA LEU A 453 18.16 -8.83 -34.06
C LEU A 453 18.42 -7.97 -32.80
N GLY A 454 17.37 -7.54 -32.08
CA GLY A 454 17.49 -6.69 -30.88
C GLY A 454 18.02 -7.44 -29.65
N THR A 455 18.50 -6.67 -28.66
CA THR A 455 19.09 -7.14 -27.39
C THR A 455 18.27 -8.27 -26.75
N GLN A 456 18.92 -9.41 -26.55
CA GLN A 456 18.28 -10.67 -26.17
C GLN A 456 18.06 -10.73 -24.65
N ILE A 457 16.80 -10.89 -24.21
CA ILE A 457 16.53 -11.36 -22.85
C ILE A 457 16.81 -12.86 -22.82
N GLY A 458 17.82 -13.25 -22.07
CA GLY A 458 18.29 -14.63 -21.98
C GLY A 458 17.84 -15.33 -20.69
N PHE A 459 18.18 -16.62 -20.61
CA PHE A 459 17.98 -17.45 -19.42
C PHE A 459 18.50 -16.76 -18.13
N ALA A 460 19.70 -16.16 -18.19
CA ALA A 460 20.34 -15.53 -17.02
C ALA A 460 19.52 -14.38 -16.41
N ASP A 461 18.75 -13.64 -17.20
CA ASP A 461 17.93 -12.53 -16.71
C ASP A 461 16.70 -13.02 -15.97
N LEU A 462 15.94 -13.92 -16.61
CA LEU A 462 14.78 -14.58 -16.02
C LEU A 462 15.17 -15.37 -14.76
N MET A 463 16.22 -16.18 -14.86
CA MET A 463 16.72 -17.00 -13.75
C MET A 463 17.18 -16.12 -12.58
N GLY A 464 17.84 -15.00 -12.86
CA GLY A 464 18.26 -14.05 -11.82
C GLY A 464 17.08 -13.47 -11.03
N VAL A 465 15.97 -13.15 -11.70
CA VAL A 465 14.74 -12.67 -11.03
C VAL A 465 14.01 -13.81 -10.32
N LEU A 466 13.95 -15.01 -10.92
CA LEU A 466 13.37 -16.20 -10.28
C LEU A 466 14.08 -16.52 -8.96
N CYS A 467 15.41 -16.54 -8.94
CA CYS A 467 16.21 -16.75 -7.73
C CYS A 467 15.88 -15.72 -6.63
N LYS A 468 15.73 -14.44 -7.00
CA LYS A 468 15.35 -13.38 -6.06
C LYS A 468 13.92 -13.58 -5.54
N GLY A 469 13.00 -14.04 -6.39
CA GLY A 469 11.62 -14.36 -6.02
C GLY A 469 11.55 -15.50 -5.00
N VAL A 470 12.27 -16.60 -5.24
CA VAL A 470 12.37 -17.71 -4.29
C VAL A 470 13.01 -17.27 -2.97
N ARG A 471 14.08 -16.47 -3.02
CA ARG A 471 14.69 -15.88 -1.82
C ARG A 471 13.69 -15.02 -1.03
N GLU A 472 12.80 -14.30 -1.71
CA GLU A 472 11.77 -13.50 -1.03
C GLU A 472 10.79 -14.37 -0.24
N VAL A 473 10.38 -15.50 -0.82
CA VAL A 473 9.55 -16.50 -0.14
C VAL A 473 10.28 -17.13 1.04
N GLU A 474 11.55 -17.50 0.86
CA GLU A 474 12.41 -18.03 1.93
C GLU A 474 12.52 -17.03 3.10
N ARG A 475 12.75 -15.73 2.81
CA ARG A 475 12.80 -14.68 3.83
C ARG A 475 11.46 -14.50 4.56
N ALA A 476 10.35 -14.59 3.83
CA ALA A 476 9.02 -14.42 4.41
C ALA A 476 8.65 -15.54 5.37
N LEU A 477 9.02 -16.79 5.04
CA LEU A 477 8.76 -17.97 5.87
C LEU A 477 9.63 -18.04 7.14
N GLN A 478 10.69 -17.25 7.22
CA GLN A 478 11.52 -17.13 8.43
C GLN A 478 10.92 -16.19 9.48
N LEU A 479 9.89 -15.41 9.14
CA LEU A 479 9.25 -14.51 10.09
C LEU A 479 8.38 -15.29 11.08
N PRO A 480 8.33 -14.88 12.37
CA PRO A 480 7.59 -15.59 13.41
C PRO A 480 6.06 -15.54 13.24
N LYS A 481 5.56 -14.70 12.33
CA LYS A 481 4.16 -14.61 11.98
C LYS A 481 3.92 -15.50 10.77
N GLU A 482 2.98 -16.44 10.85
CA GLU A 482 2.62 -17.24 9.69
C GLU A 482 2.28 -16.30 8.51
N PRO A 483 3.00 -16.37 7.38
CA PRO A 483 2.63 -15.64 6.18
C PRO A 483 1.36 -16.21 5.53
N GLY A 484 0.77 -17.24 6.15
CA GLY A 484 -0.48 -17.89 5.80
C GLY A 484 -1.62 -16.87 5.74
N ASP A 485 -2.18 -16.75 4.55
CA ASP A 485 -3.29 -15.87 4.17
C ASP A 485 -2.98 -14.40 3.85
N SER A 486 -1.69 -14.02 3.76
CA SER A 486 -1.34 -12.74 3.15
C SER A 486 -1.56 -12.78 1.63
N ALA A 487 -2.44 -11.93 1.12
CA ALA A 487 -2.65 -11.74 -0.33
C ALA A 487 -1.32 -11.47 -1.08
N GLN A 488 -0.35 -10.84 -0.42
CA GLN A 488 0.98 -10.59 -0.98
C GLN A 488 1.82 -11.87 -1.12
N PHE A 489 1.72 -12.81 -0.17
CA PHE A 489 2.44 -14.08 -0.26
C PHE A 489 1.93 -14.91 -1.44
N THR A 490 0.61 -15.02 -1.57
CA THR A 490 -0.03 -15.72 -2.70
C THR A 490 0.35 -15.06 -4.02
N LYS A 491 0.35 -13.72 -4.07
CA LYS A 491 0.78 -12.97 -5.25
C LYS A 491 2.25 -13.25 -5.61
N ALA A 492 3.14 -13.31 -4.62
CA ALA A 492 4.55 -13.64 -4.84
C ALA A 492 4.74 -15.04 -5.44
N LEU A 493 4.04 -16.05 -4.89
CA LEU A 493 4.05 -17.41 -5.46
C LEU A 493 3.52 -17.43 -6.90
N ALA A 494 2.42 -16.72 -7.16
CA ALA A 494 1.87 -16.63 -8.50
C ALA A 494 2.87 -16.01 -9.47
N ILE A 495 3.54 -14.91 -9.10
CA ILE A 495 4.57 -14.27 -9.95
C ILE A 495 5.74 -15.24 -10.22
N ILE A 496 6.18 -16.02 -9.22
CA ILE A 496 7.23 -17.05 -9.40
C ILE A 496 6.81 -18.09 -10.44
N LEU A 497 5.56 -18.57 -10.40
CA LEU A 497 5.04 -19.51 -11.40
C LEU A 497 4.99 -18.90 -12.80
N HIS A 498 4.70 -17.60 -12.91
CA HIS A 498 4.75 -16.88 -14.18
C HIS A 498 6.18 -16.75 -14.72
N LEU A 499 7.16 -16.45 -13.87
CA LEU A 499 8.57 -16.44 -14.27
C LEU A 499 9.03 -17.82 -14.74
N LEU A 500 8.57 -18.88 -14.07
CA LEU A 500 8.82 -20.26 -14.50
C LEU A 500 8.16 -20.57 -15.85
N TYR A 501 6.91 -20.14 -16.04
CA TYR A 501 6.22 -20.24 -17.33
C TYR A 501 6.96 -19.53 -18.47
N LEU A 502 7.57 -18.37 -18.20
CA LEU A 502 8.38 -17.66 -19.20
C LEU A 502 9.72 -18.35 -19.47
N LEU A 503 10.35 -18.96 -18.46
CA LEU A 503 11.58 -19.74 -18.63
C LEU A 503 11.39 -20.94 -19.55
N GLU A 504 10.22 -21.60 -19.51
CA GLU A 504 9.86 -22.70 -20.43
C GLU A 504 9.77 -22.27 -21.91
N LYS A 505 9.80 -20.96 -22.19
CA LYS A 505 9.83 -20.41 -23.56
C LYS A 505 11.23 -20.06 -24.04
N VAL A 506 12.25 -20.25 -23.20
CA VAL A 506 13.64 -19.94 -23.50
C VAL A 506 14.43 -21.25 -23.60
N GLU A 507 15.28 -21.36 -24.63
CA GLU A 507 16.16 -22.52 -24.78
C GLU A 507 17.18 -22.56 -23.63
N CYS A 508 17.28 -23.73 -22.99
CA CYS A 508 18.16 -23.97 -21.85
C CYS A 508 19.19 -25.05 -22.18
N THR A 509 20.45 -24.82 -21.79
CA THR A 509 21.46 -25.90 -21.75
C THR A 509 21.16 -26.86 -20.60
N PRO A 510 21.71 -28.09 -20.59
CA PRO A 510 21.52 -29.03 -19.48
C PRO A 510 21.90 -28.45 -18.10
N ASP A 511 22.96 -27.64 -18.03
CA ASP A 511 23.38 -26.98 -16.79
C ASP A 511 22.40 -25.89 -16.34
N GLN A 512 21.83 -25.14 -17.28
CA GLN A 512 20.80 -24.15 -17.02
C GLN A 512 19.50 -24.81 -16.54
N GLU A 513 19.12 -25.92 -17.16
CA GLU A 513 17.98 -26.73 -16.76
C GLU A 513 18.15 -27.28 -15.33
N HIS A 514 19.36 -27.75 -15.00
CA HIS A 514 19.69 -28.17 -13.64
C HIS A 514 19.57 -27.03 -12.62
N LEU A 515 20.06 -25.83 -12.94
CA LEU A 515 19.95 -24.66 -12.06
C LEU A 515 18.48 -24.23 -11.84
N LYS A 516 17.66 -24.30 -12.88
CA LYS A 516 16.22 -24.08 -12.81
C LYS A 516 15.58 -25.07 -11.84
N HIS A 517 15.81 -26.37 -12.03
CA HIS A 517 15.28 -27.41 -11.14
C HIS A 517 15.77 -27.27 -9.70
N GLN A 518 17.05 -26.95 -9.48
CA GLN A 518 17.59 -26.72 -8.14
C GLN A 518 16.86 -25.55 -7.44
N THR A 519 16.55 -24.48 -8.17
CA THR A 519 15.85 -23.30 -7.62
C THR A 519 14.39 -23.60 -7.31
N VAL A 520 13.70 -24.34 -8.18
CA VAL A 520 12.33 -24.80 -7.95
C VAL A 520 12.27 -25.76 -6.77
N TYR A 521 13.22 -26.69 -6.65
CA TYR A 521 13.34 -27.59 -5.50
C TYR A 521 13.51 -26.83 -4.19
N ARG A 522 14.34 -25.77 -4.15
CA ARG A 522 14.48 -24.90 -2.97
C ARG A 522 13.15 -24.27 -2.55
N LEU A 523 12.36 -23.78 -3.51
CA LEU A 523 11.02 -23.26 -3.24
C LEU A 523 10.12 -24.34 -2.64
N LEU A 524 10.06 -25.52 -3.26
CA LEU A 524 9.19 -26.62 -2.83
C LEU A 524 9.57 -27.17 -1.45
N LYS A 525 10.87 -27.24 -1.14
CA LYS A 525 11.39 -27.66 0.17
C LYS A 525 10.86 -26.78 1.32
N CYS A 526 10.51 -25.53 1.04
CA CYS A 526 9.93 -24.62 2.03
C CYS A 526 8.44 -24.92 2.32
N ALA A 527 7.82 -25.86 1.59
CA ALA A 527 6.40 -26.19 1.66
C ALA A 527 5.46 -24.95 1.67
N PRO A 528 5.65 -23.98 0.74
CA PRO A 528 4.90 -22.74 0.79
C PRO A 528 3.40 -22.99 0.53
N ARG A 529 2.55 -22.34 1.32
CA ARG A 529 1.09 -22.39 1.16
C ARG A 529 0.52 -20.99 0.99
N GLY A 530 -0.12 -20.77 -0.16
CA GLY A 530 -0.85 -19.54 -0.46
C GLY A 530 -2.24 -19.52 0.18
N LYS A 531 -3.10 -18.67 -0.36
CA LYS A 531 -4.52 -18.58 -0.01
C LYS A 531 -5.19 -19.95 -0.11
N ASN A 532 -6.11 -20.24 0.80
CA ASN A 532 -6.82 -21.52 0.92
C ASN A 532 -5.91 -22.75 1.14
N GLY A 533 -4.65 -22.54 1.52
CA GLY A 533 -3.69 -23.63 1.70
C GLY A 533 -3.09 -24.16 0.39
N PHE A 534 -3.28 -23.46 -0.73
CA PHE A 534 -2.80 -23.90 -2.05
C PHE A 534 -1.27 -24.01 -2.08
N THR A 535 -0.76 -25.18 -2.48
CA THR A 535 0.66 -25.35 -2.82
C THR A 535 0.96 -24.77 -4.22
N PRO A 536 2.24 -24.57 -4.60
CA PRO A 536 2.57 -24.14 -5.96
C PRO A 536 1.98 -25.05 -7.05
N LEU A 537 1.80 -26.34 -6.76
CA LEU A 537 1.18 -27.29 -7.68
C LEU A 537 -0.33 -27.05 -7.83
N HIS A 538 -1.06 -26.76 -6.74
CA HIS A 538 -2.47 -26.33 -6.81
C HIS A 538 -2.62 -25.07 -7.67
N MET A 539 -1.76 -24.07 -7.44
CA MET A 539 -1.79 -22.82 -8.19
C MET A 539 -1.47 -23.05 -9.68
N ALA A 540 -0.54 -23.93 -10.02
CA ALA A 540 -0.19 -24.24 -11.42
C ALA A 540 -1.33 -24.91 -12.21
N VAL A 541 -2.28 -25.56 -11.51
CA VAL A 541 -3.45 -26.21 -12.10
C VAL A 541 -4.74 -25.39 -11.95
N ASP A 542 -4.65 -24.20 -11.38
CA ASP A 542 -5.79 -23.32 -11.15
C ASP A 542 -5.83 -22.16 -12.17
N LYS A 543 -7.02 -21.85 -12.66
CA LYS A 543 -7.21 -20.78 -13.66
C LYS A 543 -7.03 -19.38 -13.07
N ASP A 544 -7.35 -19.19 -11.78
CA ASP A 544 -7.33 -17.86 -11.15
C ASP A 544 -5.88 -17.38 -10.94
N THR A 545 -4.91 -18.30 -10.92
CA THR A 545 -3.48 -17.97 -10.96
C THR A 545 -3.11 -17.10 -12.15
N THR A 546 -3.79 -17.19 -13.30
CA THR A 546 -3.49 -16.40 -14.52
C THR A 546 -3.45 -14.89 -14.29
N ASN A 547 -4.26 -14.37 -13.37
CA ASN A 547 -4.45 -12.92 -13.20
C ASN A 547 -3.61 -12.37 -12.04
N VAL A 548 -2.34 -12.06 -12.32
CA VAL A 548 -1.41 -11.49 -11.32
C VAL A 548 -1.19 -9.98 -11.41
N GLY A 549 -1.56 -9.38 -12.55
CA GLY A 549 -1.28 -7.99 -12.87
C GLY A 549 -2.25 -7.42 -13.90
N ARG A 550 -1.95 -6.22 -14.38
CA ARG A 550 -2.77 -5.54 -15.41
C ARG A 550 -2.56 -6.17 -16.78
N TYR A 551 -1.34 -6.63 -17.05
CA TYR A 551 -0.94 -7.21 -18.32
C TYR A 551 -0.82 -8.73 -18.21
N PRO A 552 -1.28 -9.50 -19.22
CA PRO A 552 -1.19 -10.94 -19.19
C PRO A 552 0.27 -11.40 -19.33
N VAL A 553 0.74 -12.19 -18.37
CA VAL A 553 2.11 -12.72 -18.39
C VAL A 553 2.13 -14.17 -18.89
N GLY A 554 1.35 -15.03 -18.26
CA GLY A 554 1.29 -16.47 -18.52
C GLY A 554 -0.11 -16.99 -18.30
N ARG A 555 -0.44 -18.13 -18.90
CA ARG A 555 -1.77 -18.73 -18.84
C ARG A 555 -1.74 -19.99 -18.00
N PHE A 556 -2.60 -20.03 -16.98
CA PHE A 556 -2.83 -21.19 -16.14
C PHE A 556 -4.27 -21.71 -16.35
N PRO A 557 -4.52 -23.02 -16.23
CA PRO A 557 -3.58 -24.10 -15.88
C PRO A 557 -2.46 -24.34 -16.92
N SER A 558 -1.25 -24.65 -16.47
CA SER A 558 -0.07 -24.81 -17.36
C SER A 558 0.59 -26.19 -17.20
N LEU A 559 0.46 -27.04 -18.23
CA LEU A 559 1.06 -28.38 -18.22
C LEU A 559 2.59 -28.35 -18.10
N GLN A 560 3.26 -27.39 -18.75
CA GLN A 560 4.72 -27.27 -18.69
C GLN A 560 5.19 -26.96 -17.27
N VAL A 561 4.56 -25.99 -16.61
CA VAL A 561 4.89 -25.63 -15.22
C VAL A 561 4.59 -26.78 -14.26
N VAL A 562 3.46 -27.48 -14.47
CA VAL A 562 3.10 -28.67 -13.68
C VAL A 562 4.19 -29.74 -13.76
N LYS A 563 4.69 -30.06 -14.96
CA LYS A 563 5.76 -31.04 -15.15
C LYS A 563 7.03 -30.65 -14.39
N VAL A 564 7.49 -29.40 -14.53
CA VAL A 564 8.69 -28.92 -13.82
C VAL A 564 8.53 -29.02 -12.30
N LEU A 565 7.34 -28.69 -11.77
CA LEU A 565 7.07 -28.81 -10.33
C LEU A 565 7.12 -30.27 -9.86
N LEU A 566 6.52 -31.20 -10.63
CA LEU A 566 6.53 -32.63 -10.34
C LEU A 566 7.95 -33.22 -10.42
N ASP A 567 8.71 -32.85 -11.46
CA ASP A 567 10.11 -33.25 -11.64
C ASP A 567 11.01 -32.76 -10.48
N CYS A 568 10.61 -31.67 -9.83
CA CYS A 568 11.26 -31.12 -8.63
C CYS A 568 10.72 -31.69 -7.30
N GLY A 569 9.83 -32.68 -7.34
CA GLY A 569 9.31 -33.36 -6.15
C GLY A 569 8.11 -32.67 -5.48
N ALA A 570 7.30 -31.91 -6.24
CA ALA A 570 6.02 -31.45 -5.73
C ALA A 570 5.08 -32.63 -5.47
N ASP A 571 4.47 -32.69 -4.28
CA ASP A 571 3.56 -33.76 -3.89
C ASP A 571 2.20 -33.64 -4.64
N PRO A 572 1.87 -34.60 -5.54
CA PRO A 572 0.63 -34.58 -6.31
C PRO A 572 -0.62 -34.85 -5.47
N ASP A 573 -0.49 -35.34 -4.24
CA ASP A 573 -1.58 -35.60 -3.29
C ASP A 573 -1.62 -34.62 -2.11
N SER A 574 -0.83 -33.54 -2.18
CA SER A 574 -0.90 -32.45 -1.21
C SER A 574 -2.34 -31.92 -1.11
N ARG A 575 -2.79 -31.59 0.10
CA ARG A 575 -4.17 -31.13 0.36
C ARG A 575 -4.25 -29.65 0.68
N ASP A 576 -5.22 -28.94 0.12
CA ASP A 576 -5.63 -27.60 0.52
C ASP A 576 -6.52 -27.61 1.79
N PHE A 577 -7.07 -26.47 2.21
CA PHE A 577 -7.93 -26.38 3.40
C PHE A 577 -9.31 -27.08 3.24
N ASP A 578 -9.75 -27.30 2.00
CA ASP A 578 -10.99 -28.02 1.67
C ASP A 578 -10.70 -29.50 1.31
N ASN A 579 -9.50 -30.00 1.64
CA ASN A 579 -9.00 -31.32 1.29
C ASN A 579 -8.98 -31.63 -0.22
N ASN A 580 -9.03 -30.62 -1.10
CA ASN A 580 -8.78 -30.84 -2.51
C ASN A 580 -7.28 -31.13 -2.72
N THR A 581 -7.00 -32.09 -3.60
CA THR A 581 -5.66 -32.30 -4.18
C THR A 581 -5.54 -31.49 -5.49
N PRO A 582 -4.32 -31.29 -6.04
CA PRO A 582 -4.15 -30.71 -7.36
C PRO A 582 -4.99 -31.42 -8.45
N LEU A 583 -5.22 -32.73 -8.31
CA LEU A 583 -6.05 -33.48 -9.24
C LEU A 583 -7.52 -33.01 -9.22
N HIS A 584 -8.06 -32.67 -8.04
CA HIS A 584 -9.41 -32.10 -7.92
C HIS A 584 -9.51 -30.74 -8.58
N ILE A 585 -8.53 -29.86 -8.37
CA ILE A 585 -8.50 -28.52 -8.97
C ILE A 585 -8.35 -28.60 -10.51
N ALA A 586 -7.50 -29.51 -11.00
CA ALA A 586 -7.35 -29.76 -12.44
C ALA A 586 -8.64 -30.28 -13.08
N ALA A 587 -9.41 -31.13 -12.37
CA ALA A 587 -10.72 -31.62 -12.81
C ALA A 587 -11.76 -30.50 -12.88
N GLN A 588 -11.87 -29.66 -11.84
CA GLN A 588 -12.77 -28.50 -11.82
C GLN A 588 -12.47 -27.51 -12.95
N ASN A 589 -11.19 -27.36 -13.31
CA ASN A 589 -10.73 -26.53 -14.43
C ASN A 589 -10.76 -27.27 -15.78
N ASN A 590 -11.30 -28.51 -15.83
CA ASN A 590 -11.51 -29.30 -17.04
C ASN A 590 -10.24 -29.50 -17.90
N CYS A 591 -9.11 -29.85 -17.26
CA CYS A 591 -7.80 -29.98 -17.89
C CYS A 591 -7.29 -31.45 -17.91
N PRO A 592 -7.81 -32.33 -18.79
CA PRO A 592 -7.49 -33.77 -18.77
C PRO A 592 -6.01 -34.08 -19.03
N GLY A 593 -5.31 -33.27 -19.84
CA GLY A 593 -3.88 -33.46 -20.08
C GLY A 593 -3.02 -33.21 -18.83
N ILE A 594 -3.45 -32.30 -17.95
CA ILE A 594 -2.80 -32.04 -16.66
C ILE A 594 -3.16 -33.14 -15.67
N MET A 595 -4.40 -33.62 -15.67
CA MET A 595 -4.81 -34.76 -14.84
C MET A 595 -3.98 -36.01 -15.15
N ASN A 596 -3.75 -36.32 -16.44
CA ASN A 596 -2.87 -37.44 -16.82
C ASN A 596 -1.46 -37.27 -16.24
N ALA A 597 -0.87 -36.09 -16.34
CA ALA A 597 0.47 -35.84 -15.81
C ALA A 597 0.54 -35.99 -14.28
N LEU A 598 -0.50 -35.56 -13.56
CA LEU A 598 -0.61 -35.76 -12.11
C LEU A 598 -0.72 -37.25 -11.76
N ILE A 599 -1.55 -38.02 -12.48
CA ILE A 599 -1.72 -39.46 -12.27
C ILE A 599 -0.42 -40.21 -12.58
N GLU A 600 0.27 -39.86 -13.67
CA GLU A 600 1.58 -40.42 -14.03
C GLU A 600 2.63 -40.15 -12.95
N ALA A 601 2.54 -39.01 -12.27
CA ALA A 601 3.39 -38.65 -11.14
C ALA A 601 2.95 -39.24 -9.79
N GLY A 602 1.88 -40.04 -9.77
CA GLY A 602 1.44 -40.78 -8.59
C GLY A 602 0.23 -40.20 -7.84
N ALA A 603 -0.50 -39.22 -8.40
CA ALA A 603 -1.72 -38.70 -7.79
C ALA A 603 -2.77 -39.80 -7.55
N HIS A 604 -3.30 -39.88 -6.35
CA HIS A 604 -4.29 -40.87 -5.99
C HIS A 604 -5.67 -40.50 -6.50
N MET A 605 -6.16 -41.25 -7.48
CA MET A 605 -7.38 -40.94 -8.22
C MET A 605 -8.68 -41.07 -7.38
N ASP A 606 -8.62 -41.90 -6.34
CA ASP A 606 -9.71 -42.16 -5.40
C ASP A 606 -9.68 -41.23 -4.16
N ALA A 607 -8.74 -40.27 -4.11
CA ALA A 607 -8.73 -39.26 -3.06
C ALA A 607 -10.05 -38.47 -3.05
N THR A 608 -10.60 -38.20 -1.86
CA THR A 608 -11.80 -37.38 -1.72
C THR A 608 -11.53 -36.05 -1.05
N ASN A 609 -12.21 -35.01 -1.51
CA ASN A 609 -12.20 -33.71 -0.85
C ASN A 609 -13.12 -33.67 0.37
N ALA A 610 -13.22 -32.51 1.04
CA ALA A 610 -14.08 -32.33 2.22
C ALA A 610 -15.58 -32.62 1.96
N PHE A 611 -16.01 -32.59 0.70
CA PHE A 611 -17.37 -32.93 0.27
C PHE A 611 -17.54 -34.40 -0.13
N LYS A 612 -16.54 -35.25 0.14
CA LYS A 612 -16.51 -36.66 -0.23
C LYS A 612 -16.66 -36.91 -1.74
N LYS A 613 -16.17 -35.96 -2.55
CA LYS A 613 -16.13 -36.10 -4.00
C LYS A 613 -14.74 -36.45 -4.48
N THR A 614 -14.65 -37.36 -5.44
CA THR A 614 -13.39 -37.64 -6.15
C THR A 614 -13.13 -36.62 -7.25
N ALA A 615 -11.89 -36.52 -7.72
CA ALA A 615 -11.57 -35.69 -8.88
C ALA A 615 -12.38 -36.07 -10.14
N TYR A 616 -12.67 -37.36 -10.33
CA TYR A 616 -13.47 -37.83 -11.47
C TYR A 616 -14.92 -37.31 -11.42
N GLU A 617 -15.52 -37.23 -10.24
CA GLU A 617 -16.89 -36.71 -10.05
C GLU A 617 -16.99 -35.18 -10.22
N LEU A 618 -15.85 -34.48 -10.23
CA LEU A 618 -15.79 -33.03 -10.45
C LEU A 618 -15.63 -32.67 -11.94
N LEU A 619 -15.39 -33.65 -12.82
CA LEU A 619 -15.28 -33.43 -14.26
C LEU A 619 -16.65 -33.14 -14.89
N ASP A 620 -16.68 -32.27 -15.91
CA ASP A 620 -17.87 -32.02 -16.71
C ASP A 620 -18.32 -33.31 -17.44
N GLU A 621 -19.62 -33.64 -17.37
CA GLU A 621 -20.25 -34.80 -18.00
C GLU A 621 -19.95 -34.93 -19.50
N LYS A 622 -19.79 -33.81 -20.22
CA LYS A 622 -19.43 -33.82 -21.66
C LYS A 622 -18.00 -34.27 -21.93
N LEU A 623 -17.11 -34.04 -20.96
CA LEU A 623 -15.71 -34.47 -21.03
C LEU A 623 -15.53 -35.87 -20.46
N LEU A 624 -16.35 -36.32 -19.50
CA LEU A 624 -16.39 -37.72 -19.06
C LEU A 624 -16.62 -38.68 -20.24
N ALA A 625 -17.49 -38.32 -21.18
CA ALA A 625 -17.75 -39.10 -22.39
C ALA A 625 -16.58 -39.12 -23.40
N LYS A 626 -15.61 -38.20 -23.27
CA LYS A 626 -14.42 -38.07 -24.12
C LYS A 626 -13.12 -38.38 -23.38
N SER A 627 -13.15 -38.56 -22.06
CA SER A 627 -11.96 -38.65 -21.22
C SER A 627 -11.31 -40.01 -21.40
N THR A 628 -10.01 -40.00 -21.66
CA THR A 628 -9.18 -41.22 -21.75
C THR A 628 -8.87 -41.81 -20.36
N ILE A 629 -9.16 -41.06 -19.29
CA ILE A 629 -8.91 -41.46 -17.90
C ILE A 629 -10.03 -42.41 -17.48
N GLN A 630 -9.72 -43.71 -17.41
CA GLN A 630 -10.63 -44.72 -16.88
C GLN A 630 -10.32 -44.96 -15.39
N PRO A 631 -11.23 -44.62 -14.47
CA PRO A 631 -11.00 -44.78 -13.04
C PRO A 631 -10.52 -46.16 -12.61
N PHE A 632 -11.14 -47.19 -13.19
CA PHE A 632 -10.84 -48.60 -12.88
C PHE A 632 -9.38 -48.99 -13.09
N ASN A 633 -8.63 -48.30 -13.93
CA ASN A 633 -7.22 -48.61 -14.18
C ASN A 633 -6.30 -48.20 -13.01
N TYR A 634 -6.80 -47.37 -12.09
CA TYR A 634 -6.02 -46.77 -11.01
C TYR A 634 -6.59 -47.06 -9.61
N VAL A 635 -7.77 -47.71 -9.53
CA VAL A 635 -8.36 -48.18 -8.26
C VAL A 635 -7.68 -49.47 -7.82
N THR A 636 -6.99 -49.43 -6.68
CA THR A 636 -6.35 -50.63 -6.12
C THR A 636 -7.28 -51.37 -5.15
N LEU A 637 -6.93 -52.62 -4.81
CA LEU A 637 -7.62 -53.37 -3.75
C LEU A 637 -7.56 -52.65 -2.40
N GLN A 638 -6.48 -51.90 -2.12
CA GLN A 638 -6.35 -51.10 -0.91
C GLN A 638 -7.39 -49.97 -0.90
N CYS A 639 -7.62 -49.31 -2.04
CA CYS A 639 -8.67 -48.28 -2.18
C CYS A 639 -10.06 -48.86 -1.89
N LEU A 640 -10.36 -50.03 -2.46
CA LEU A 640 -11.64 -50.73 -2.23
C LEU A 640 -11.83 -51.11 -0.76
N ALA A 641 -10.76 -51.55 -0.08
CA ALA A 641 -10.78 -51.87 1.34
C ALA A 641 -10.99 -50.62 2.20
N ALA A 642 -10.30 -49.52 1.92
CA ALA A 642 -10.49 -48.23 2.61
C ALA A 642 -11.93 -47.73 2.48
N ARG A 643 -12.50 -47.77 1.27
CA ARG A 643 -13.91 -47.42 1.02
C ARG A 643 -14.87 -48.32 1.78
N ALA A 644 -14.58 -49.61 1.89
CA ALA A 644 -15.42 -50.54 2.65
C ALA A 644 -15.37 -50.24 4.16
N LEU A 645 -14.20 -49.86 4.69
CA LEU A 645 -14.07 -49.45 6.09
C LEU A 645 -14.88 -48.19 6.39
N ASP A 646 -14.77 -47.15 5.56
CA ASP A 646 -15.54 -45.90 5.77
C ASP A 646 -17.05 -46.11 5.56
N LYS A 647 -17.44 -46.83 4.50
CA LYS A 647 -18.86 -47.13 4.20
C LYS A 647 -19.54 -47.87 5.34
N ASN A 648 -18.84 -48.81 5.97
CA ASN A 648 -19.37 -49.60 7.08
C ASN A 648 -19.03 -49.02 8.46
N LYS A 649 -18.39 -47.85 8.52
CA LYS A 649 -17.98 -47.15 9.75
C LYS A 649 -17.22 -48.06 10.72
N ILE A 650 -16.32 -48.88 10.16
CA ILE A 650 -15.50 -49.81 10.94
C ILE A 650 -14.38 -49.00 11.62
N PRO A 651 -14.22 -49.06 12.95
CA PRO A 651 -13.15 -48.35 13.64
C PRO A 651 -11.79 -48.98 13.30
N TYR A 652 -10.84 -48.15 12.85
CA TYR A 652 -9.51 -48.60 12.45
C TYR A 652 -8.37 -47.83 13.16
N LYS A 653 -8.64 -46.63 13.68
CA LYS A 653 -7.65 -45.79 14.37
C LYS A 653 -7.09 -46.46 15.63
N GLY A 654 -5.77 -46.53 15.76
CA GLY A 654 -5.05 -47.22 16.82
C GLY A 654 -5.02 -48.74 16.68
N PHE A 655 -5.66 -49.31 15.65
CA PHE A 655 -5.69 -50.76 15.39
C PHE A 655 -4.81 -51.19 14.22
N ILE A 656 -4.36 -50.23 13.40
CA ILE A 656 -3.51 -50.45 12.24
C ILE A 656 -2.33 -49.47 12.27
N PRO A 657 -1.27 -49.69 11.47
CA PRO A 657 -0.18 -48.72 11.31
C PRO A 657 -0.68 -47.34 10.85
N GLU A 658 -0.07 -46.28 11.39
CA GLU A 658 -0.41 -44.87 11.10
C GLU A 658 -0.37 -44.55 9.59
N GLU A 659 0.55 -45.16 8.84
CA GLU A 659 0.64 -45.06 7.39
C GLU A 659 -0.63 -45.56 6.67
N LEU A 660 -1.25 -46.63 7.17
CA LEU A 660 -2.51 -47.15 6.64
C LEU A 660 -3.71 -46.33 7.12
N GLU A 661 -3.64 -45.72 8.31
CA GLU A 661 -4.67 -44.78 8.77
C GLU A 661 -4.74 -43.57 7.84
N ALA A 662 -3.59 -42.96 7.52
CA ALA A 662 -3.50 -41.83 6.60
C ALA A 662 -4.03 -42.18 5.19
N PHE A 663 -3.76 -43.40 4.73
CA PHE A 663 -4.31 -43.91 3.46
C PHE A 663 -5.84 -44.10 3.50
N ILE A 664 -6.40 -44.57 4.60
CA ILE A 664 -7.87 -44.68 4.74
C ILE A 664 -8.49 -43.29 4.83
N GLU A 665 -7.88 -42.36 5.54
CA GLU A 665 -8.31 -40.96 5.63
C GLU A 665 -8.22 -40.17 4.31
N LEU A 666 -7.62 -40.76 3.28
CA LEU A 666 -7.65 -40.25 1.90
C LEU A 666 -8.96 -40.55 1.17
N HIS A 667 -9.75 -41.50 1.66
CA HIS A 667 -11.03 -41.92 1.10
C HIS A 667 -12.19 -41.37 1.97
#